data_AF-A0A522REH3-F1
#
_entry.id   AF-A0A522REH3-F1
#
_cell.length_a   1.000
_cell.length_b   1.000
_cell.length_c   1.000
_cell.angle_alpha   90.00
_cell.angle_beta   90.00
_cell.angle_gamma   90.00
#
_symmetry.space_group_name_H-M   'P 1'
#
loop_
_entity.id
_entity.type
_entity.pdbx_description
1 polymer ?
#
loop_
_entity_poly.entity_id
_entity_poly.type
_entity_poly.pdbx_seq_one_letter_code
_entity_poly.pdbx_strand_id
1 'polypeptide(L)'
;MKPFYHFVLPFFSIPVILATFAKTGFAQDYIGLSSGNYAGIQSVSLQPASIADSRLKWELNLFSIDVNYNNNFFYVKKDAILNNKFFKSPYNHDFNAVKQDLLKVGSNDEPVYARLNSTVQLPSLMFTTGKKSAMAINIRERTAMQIDNMSPELARLIYEDFQYPPYQHKTFSMNNSRADILSWMEVGLTYARVLYNDGPNFLKIGFTGKYLGGVASGYMNSSQINYSFNSDSTLSAQSSNVNYGHSGNFNLDFADRKNYSPESTAFGYDIGLVYEFRGNIEKFSFGKYNGEGIPHLAERRDKNKYLFKIGISYLNGGSLDFTKPDNVNNFSADIQNYDFKSVHAHTISEVDSAIATQVNLKNGPRKYTVELPHALSAQIDLRLIKGFYLNLLGYFPINNSGTASSIKATRVFAITPRWENRWFGIYIPLSFNQFHDTNLGAAIRLGPLYFGSANLGSVLFNDDLKAADFHLGVGIPVGFGKPSKTLSAFNRIRERSQHPVQENYVPTDTLLMKKIDSLQNELNALKQKPEPSNYKSPNIPISITINNYTGKNEEKRSEKIRLDSLQDQHQSLQQQDTLRYEINNVPGNSDIKLSPPDTALYRLQLQNEQMMRQMEILQNQMQQQKVDTQMNNIRQQQLDTMTQLIKEQNERIQLMEDSIKKKS
;
A
#
# COMPACT_ATOMS: atom_id res chain seq x y z
N MET A 1 4.51 -38.38 -35.81
CA MET A 1 3.89 -38.02 -34.52
C MET A 1 4.65 -36.87 -33.89
N LYS A 2 3.97 -35.98 -33.15
CA LYS A 2 4.55 -34.95 -32.27
C LYS A 2 3.81 -34.99 -30.92
N PRO A 3 4.46 -34.77 -29.78
CA PRO A 3 3.87 -34.10 -28.63
C PRO A 3 4.11 -32.58 -28.72
N PHE A 4 3.25 -31.80 -28.06
CA PHE A 4 3.37 -30.33 -27.98
C PHE A 4 3.87 -29.89 -26.60
N TYR A 5 4.47 -28.69 -26.56
CA TYR A 5 4.98 -27.97 -25.39
C TYR A 5 4.13 -28.05 -24.11
N HIS A 6 4.80 -27.90 -22.96
CA HIS A 6 4.56 -26.75 -22.09
C HIS A 6 5.86 -26.25 -21.41
N PHE A 7 5.87 -24.97 -21.01
CA PHE A 7 7.05 -24.27 -20.50
C PHE A 7 7.48 -24.75 -19.09
N VAL A 8 8.79 -24.90 -18.90
CA VAL A 8 9.42 -24.88 -17.56
C VAL A 8 10.43 -23.74 -17.54
N LEU A 9 10.02 -22.59 -16.99
CA LEU A 9 10.93 -21.48 -16.68
C LEU A 9 11.56 -21.73 -15.29
N PRO A 10 12.89 -21.69 -15.14
CA PRO A 10 13.55 -22.03 -13.89
C PRO A 10 13.44 -20.90 -12.85
N PHE A 11 12.73 -21.16 -11.75
CA PHE A 11 12.60 -20.23 -10.62
C PHE A 11 13.89 -20.01 -9.79
N PHE A 12 15.01 -20.61 -10.19
CA PHE A 12 16.27 -20.65 -9.43
C PHE A 12 17.16 -19.40 -9.55
N SER A 13 16.84 -18.43 -10.41
CA SER A 13 17.62 -17.19 -10.54
C SER A 13 17.25 -16.11 -9.51
N ILE A 14 16.04 -16.14 -8.94
CA ILE A 14 15.58 -15.12 -7.98
C ILE A 14 16.42 -15.08 -6.68
N PRO A 15 16.78 -16.21 -6.04
CA PRO A 15 17.65 -16.19 -4.85
C PRO A 15 19.04 -15.59 -5.14
N VAL A 16 19.59 -15.85 -6.33
CA VAL A 16 20.93 -15.40 -6.73
C VAL A 16 20.95 -13.89 -7.01
N ILE A 17 19.86 -13.33 -7.55
CA ILE A 17 19.72 -11.88 -7.77
C ILE A 17 19.41 -11.13 -6.47
N LEU A 18 18.75 -11.74 -5.48
CA LEU A 18 18.63 -11.13 -4.15
C LEU A 18 19.96 -11.12 -3.38
N ALA A 19 20.85 -12.08 -3.63
CA ALA A 19 22.11 -12.21 -2.88
C ALA A 19 23.15 -11.11 -3.19
N THR A 20 23.07 -10.43 -4.33
CA THR A 20 24.11 -9.49 -4.79
C THR A 20 23.85 -8.01 -4.47
N PHE A 21 22.70 -7.66 -3.89
CA PHE A 21 22.36 -6.28 -3.49
C PHE A 21 22.38 -6.02 -1.98
N ALA A 22 22.79 -7.02 -1.17
CA ALA A 22 22.76 -6.95 0.30
C ALA A 22 23.95 -6.17 0.92
N LYS A 23 24.16 -4.92 0.51
CA LYS A 23 25.08 -4.00 1.20
C LYS A 23 24.40 -2.68 1.52
N THR A 24 24.64 -2.27 2.78
CA THR A 24 24.22 -1.02 3.43
C THR A 24 22.70 -0.89 3.58
N GLY A 25 22.24 -0.61 4.82
CA GLY A 25 20.83 -0.52 5.19
C GLY A 25 20.61 0.59 6.23
N PHE A 26 19.39 1.14 6.26
CA PHE A 26 18.86 2.27 7.07
C PHE A 26 17.34 2.13 7.29
N ALA A 27 16.80 2.62 8.41
CA ALA A 27 15.42 2.35 8.85
C ALA A 27 14.61 3.58 9.33
N GLN A 28 13.39 3.35 9.82
CA GLN A 28 12.43 4.35 10.35
C GLN A 28 11.39 3.66 11.26
N ASP A 29 10.67 4.47 12.06
CA ASP A 29 9.57 4.11 12.96
C ASP A 29 8.66 2.97 12.44
N TYR A 30 8.75 1.79 13.03
CA TYR A 30 7.84 0.64 12.85
C TYR A 30 7.54 0.26 11.38
N ILE A 31 8.51 0.32 10.46
CA ILE A 31 8.32 -0.07 9.04
C ILE A 31 7.74 -1.48 8.94
N GLY A 32 6.73 -1.64 8.08
CA GLY A 32 6.09 -2.93 7.78
C GLY A 32 5.07 -3.39 8.82
N LEU A 33 5.32 -3.18 10.11
CA LEU A 33 4.33 -3.42 11.17
C LEU A 33 3.17 -2.42 11.06
N SER A 34 3.48 -1.12 10.97
CA SER A 34 2.51 -0.01 10.98
C SER A 34 1.45 -0.05 9.86
N SER A 35 1.73 -0.70 8.72
CA SER A 35 0.76 -0.87 7.62
C SER A 35 -0.19 -2.07 7.80
N GLY A 36 0.05 -2.92 8.80
CA GLY A 36 -0.76 -4.10 9.14
C GLY A 36 -2.21 -3.76 9.51
N ASN A 37 -3.17 -4.60 9.10
CA ASN A 37 -4.59 -4.34 9.40
C ASN A 37 -4.98 -4.67 10.86
N TYR A 38 -4.02 -5.16 11.63
CA TYR A 38 -4.09 -5.39 13.08
C TYR A 38 -2.96 -4.66 13.82
N ALA A 39 -2.30 -3.68 13.19
CA ALA A 39 -1.30 -2.81 13.82
C ALA A 39 -1.93 -1.79 14.80
N GLY A 40 -3.26 -1.61 14.71
CA GLY A 40 -4.04 -0.87 15.70
C GLY A 40 -3.51 0.54 15.92
N ILE A 41 -3.10 0.87 17.14
CA ILE A 41 -2.57 2.20 17.48
C ILE A 41 -1.26 2.52 16.74
N GLN A 42 -0.42 1.53 16.45
CA GLN A 42 0.80 1.71 15.65
C GLN A 42 0.54 1.99 14.16
N SER A 43 -0.72 1.97 13.71
CA SER A 43 -1.09 2.48 12.37
C SER A 43 -1.30 4.00 12.33
N VAL A 44 -1.45 4.67 13.48
CA VAL A 44 -1.71 6.12 13.55
C VAL A 44 -0.48 6.94 13.13
N SER A 45 0.72 6.50 13.51
CA SER A 45 2.00 7.15 13.20
C SER A 45 2.26 7.28 11.70
N LEU A 46 1.76 6.34 10.90
CA LEU A 46 1.87 6.33 9.43
C LEU A 46 0.61 6.89 8.74
N GLN A 47 -0.57 6.59 9.26
CA GLN A 47 -1.84 6.86 8.58
C GLN A 47 -3.01 7.03 9.58
N PRO A 48 -3.29 8.27 10.04
CA PRO A 48 -4.35 8.55 11.02
C PRO A 48 -5.73 8.00 10.66
N ALA A 49 -6.07 7.85 9.37
CA ALA A 49 -7.34 7.29 8.95
C ALA A 49 -7.47 5.76 9.14
N SER A 50 -6.37 5.05 9.42
CA SER A 50 -6.36 3.58 9.54
C SER A 50 -7.25 3.06 10.68
N ILE A 51 -7.40 3.82 11.76
CA ILE A 51 -8.20 3.39 12.92
C ILE A 51 -9.71 3.35 12.63
N ALA A 52 -10.19 4.08 11.61
CA ALA A 52 -11.58 4.00 11.15
C ALA A 52 -11.85 2.66 10.42
N ASP A 53 -12.92 1.98 10.87
CA ASP A 53 -13.21 0.57 10.56
C ASP A 53 -12.02 -0.37 10.83
N SER A 54 -11.34 -0.18 11.97
CA SER A 54 -10.36 -1.14 12.47
C SER A 54 -10.98 -2.52 12.78
N ARG A 55 -10.12 -3.54 12.78
CA ARG A 55 -10.40 -4.91 13.23
C ARG A 55 -10.35 -5.05 14.75
N LEU A 56 -9.76 -4.07 15.44
CA LEU A 56 -9.76 -3.94 16.89
C LEU A 56 -10.98 -3.12 17.35
N LYS A 57 -11.67 -3.56 18.41
CA LYS A 57 -12.67 -2.76 19.13
C LYS A 57 -11.98 -1.66 19.91
N TRP A 58 -10.94 -2.07 20.64
CA TRP A 58 -10.01 -1.23 21.37
C TRP A 58 -8.65 -1.94 21.48
N GLU A 59 -7.63 -1.16 21.78
CA GLU A 59 -6.27 -1.60 22.09
C GLU A 59 -5.65 -0.63 23.07
N LEU A 60 -5.05 -1.16 24.14
CA LEU A 60 -4.20 -0.39 25.04
C LEU A 60 -2.75 -0.83 24.79
N ASN A 61 -1.94 0.00 24.12
CA ASN A 61 -0.48 -0.14 24.18
C ASN A 61 -0.05 0.18 25.61
N LEU A 62 0.71 -0.71 26.25
CA LEU A 62 1.26 -0.49 27.58
C LEU A 62 2.62 0.22 27.47
N PHE A 63 3.48 -0.30 26.60
CA PHE A 63 4.79 0.24 26.31
C PHE A 63 5.23 -0.26 24.92
N SER A 64 5.84 0.61 24.12
CA SER A 64 6.69 0.18 23.01
C SER A 64 7.87 1.11 22.81
N ILE A 65 8.92 0.57 22.23
CA ILE A 65 10.15 1.28 21.88
C ILE A 65 10.50 0.95 20.42
N ASP A 66 11.02 1.95 19.73
CA ASP A 66 11.60 1.88 18.39
C ASP A 66 12.90 2.68 18.43
N VAL A 67 14.00 2.06 18.00
CA VAL A 67 15.33 2.68 17.90
C VAL A 67 15.93 2.36 16.55
N ASN A 68 16.21 3.43 15.79
CA ASN A 68 16.84 3.40 14.48
C ASN A 68 18.18 4.15 14.55
N TYR A 69 19.28 3.42 14.38
CA TYR A 69 20.62 3.99 14.21
C TYR A 69 21.10 3.81 12.76
N ASN A 70 21.81 4.81 12.23
CA ASN A 70 21.95 5.04 10.79
C ASN A 70 23.29 5.78 10.52
N ASN A 71 24.24 5.26 9.73
CA ASN A 71 25.45 6.00 9.35
C ASN A 71 26.21 5.42 8.14
N ASN A 72 27.17 6.17 7.59
CA ASN A 72 28.13 5.68 6.60
C ASN A 72 29.57 5.45 7.11
N PHE A 73 29.87 5.62 8.41
CA PHE A 73 31.24 5.63 8.95
C PHE A 73 31.46 4.87 10.28
N PHE A 74 30.60 5.02 11.29
CA PHE A 74 30.67 4.36 12.60
C PHE A 74 29.85 3.05 12.62
N TYR A 75 30.39 1.97 12.08
CA TYR A 75 29.67 0.71 12.00
C TYR A 75 29.55 0.02 13.37
N VAL A 76 28.37 -0.53 13.66
CA VAL A 76 28.16 -1.38 14.83
C VAL A 76 28.64 -2.81 14.53
N LYS A 77 29.41 -3.41 15.44
CA LYS A 77 29.81 -4.82 15.35
C LYS A 77 28.59 -5.72 15.55
N LYS A 78 28.34 -6.67 14.64
CA LYS A 78 27.27 -7.69 14.79
C LYS A 78 27.39 -8.49 16.08
N ASP A 79 28.62 -8.81 16.48
CA ASP A 79 28.97 -9.43 17.75
C ASP A 79 28.42 -8.66 18.97
N ALA A 80 28.35 -7.33 18.90
CA ALA A 80 27.80 -6.50 19.96
C ALA A 80 26.30 -6.73 20.19
N ILE A 81 25.55 -6.96 19.11
CA ILE A 81 24.12 -7.28 19.17
C ILE A 81 23.94 -8.72 19.65
N LEU A 82 24.63 -9.69 19.01
CA LEU A 82 24.42 -11.11 19.27
C LEU A 82 24.84 -11.55 20.68
N ASN A 83 25.93 -10.98 21.22
CA ASN A 83 26.43 -11.28 22.55
C ASN A 83 26.04 -10.23 23.61
N ASN A 84 24.94 -9.48 23.38
CA ASN A 84 24.35 -8.53 24.32
C ASN A 84 25.34 -7.48 24.89
N LYS A 85 26.38 -7.10 24.14
CA LYS A 85 27.46 -6.24 24.64
C LYS A 85 26.97 -4.83 25.00
N PHE A 86 25.88 -4.38 24.41
CA PHE A 86 25.15 -3.16 24.80
C PHE A 86 24.66 -3.17 26.25
N PHE A 87 24.46 -4.35 26.85
CA PHE A 87 23.97 -4.53 28.22
C PHE A 87 25.05 -5.03 29.20
N LYS A 88 26.33 -4.92 28.82
CA LYS A 88 27.44 -5.05 29.79
C LYS A 88 27.29 -4.00 30.90
N SER A 89 27.72 -4.36 32.11
CA SER A 89 27.89 -3.41 33.22
C SER A 89 28.61 -2.17 32.69
N PRO A 90 28.14 -0.94 32.99
CA PRO A 90 28.25 0.20 32.08
C PRO A 90 29.67 0.45 31.56
N TYR A 91 29.72 0.89 30.30
CA TYR A 91 30.89 1.53 29.73
C TYR A 91 31.16 2.80 30.55
N ASN A 92 32.01 2.67 31.59
CA ASN A 92 32.16 3.62 32.70
C ASN A 92 32.91 4.88 32.27
N HIS A 93 32.33 5.64 31.34
CA HIS A 93 32.91 6.78 30.64
C HIS A 93 34.15 6.45 29.77
N ASP A 94 34.59 5.19 29.72
CA ASP A 94 35.64 4.75 28.80
C ASP A 94 35.11 4.50 27.39
N PHE A 95 35.41 5.43 26.49
CA PHE A 95 35.13 5.29 25.06
C PHE A 95 36.00 4.20 24.40
N ASN A 96 37.12 3.77 24.98
CA ASN A 96 37.93 2.69 24.41
C ASN A 96 37.22 1.34 24.53
N ALA A 97 36.59 1.04 25.66
CA ALA A 97 35.70 -0.11 25.79
C ALA A 97 34.54 -0.05 24.77
N VAL A 98 33.93 1.12 24.54
CA VAL A 98 32.90 1.31 23.48
C VAL A 98 33.46 1.00 22.09
N LYS A 99 34.65 1.50 21.76
CA LYS A 99 35.35 1.22 20.49
C LYS A 99 35.70 -0.26 20.34
N GLN A 100 36.18 -0.90 21.40
CA GLN A 100 36.59 -2.31 21.38
C GLN A 100 35.40 -3.27 21.28
N ASP A 101 34.32 -3.07 22.04
CA ASP A 101 33.16 -3.97 22.03
C ASP A 101 32.11 -3.64 20.97
N LEU A 102 31.78 -2.36 20.75
CA LEU A 102 30.58 -1.95 19.99
C LEU A 102 30.86 -1.44 18.58
N LEU A 103 31.90 -0.62 18.38
CA LEU A 103 32.09 0.15 17.14
C LEU A 103 33.25 -0.34 16.25
N LYS A 104 33.19 0.00 14.97
CA LYS A 104 34.29 -0.10 14.00
C LYS A 104 34.15 1.02 12.98
N VAL A 105 35.25 1.69 12.65
CA VAL A 105 35.22 2.75 11.63
C VAL A 105 35.34 2.21 10.20
N GLY A 106 34.69 2.92 9.28
CA GLY A 106 34.81 2.72 7.84
C GLY A 106 36.13 3.21 7.26
N SER A 107 36.32 2.86 5.99
CA SER A 107 37.44 3.24 5.13
C SER A 107 36.92 3.87 3.85
N ASN A 108 36.08 4.89 3.99
CA ASN A 108 35.51 5.69 2.91
C ASN A 108 35.83 7.18 3.11
N ASP A 109 36.19 7.83 2.02
CA ASP A 109 36.52 9.27 1.97
C ASP A 109 35.27 10.13 1.64
N GLU A 110 34.08 9.51 1.69
CA GLU A 110 32.79 10.16 1.48
C GLU A 110 32.39 11.01 2.70
N PRO A 111 31.70 12.15 2.52
CA PRO A 111 31.18 12.96 3.62
C PRO A 111 30.31 12.14 4.58
N VAL A 112 30.64 12.20 5.86
CA VAL A 112 30.01 11.42 6.91
C VAL A 112 28.64 11.99 7.24
N TYR A 113 27.66 11.09 7.31
CA TYR A 113 26.35 11.34 7.86
C TYR A 113 26.00 10.31 8.94
N ALA A 114 25.18 10.75 9.89
CA ALA A 114 24.55 9.89 10.87
C ALA A 114 23.08 10.29 11.06
N ARG A 115 22.24 9.33 11.47
CA ARG A 115 20.95 9.56 12.13
C ARG A 115 20.85 8.64 13.33
N LEU A 116 20.22 9.13 14.39
CA LEU A 116 19.66 8.31 15.45
C LEU A 116 18.22 8.79 15.66
N ASN A 117 17.26 7.92 15.48
CA ASN A 117 15.87 8.15 15.87
C ASN A 117 15.51 7.16 16.99
N SER A 118 14.82 7.65 18.00
CA SER A 118 14.24 6.85 19.08
C SER A 118 12.80 7.33 19.31
N THR A 119 11.87 6.41 19.49
CA THR A 119 10.49 6.69 19.90
C THR A 119 10.10 5.74 21.02
N VAL A 120 9.89 6.28 22.22
CA VAL A 120 9.34 5.56 23.37
C VAL A 120 7.86 5.89 23.50
N GLN A 121 6.98 4.95 23.18
CA GLN A 121 5.54 5.09 23.33
C GLN A 121 5.07 4.53 24.68
N LEU A 122 4.55 5.44 25.50
CA LEU A 122 3.98 5.22 26.82
C LEU A 122 2.52 4.69 26.72
N PRO A 123 1.82 4.41 27.84
CA PRO A 123 0.45 3.90 27.80
C PRO A 123 -0.46 4.74 26.90
N SER A 124 -0.97 4.10 25.84
CA SER A 124 -1.67 4.75 24.72
C SER A 124 -2.89 3.91 24.32
N LEU A 125 -4.05 4.55 24.14
CA LEU A 125 -5.34 3.87 23.98
C LEU A 125 -5.99 4.18 22.63
N MET A 126 -6.37 3.15 21.88
CA MET A 126 -7.21 3.24 20.69
C MET A 126 -8.58 2.59 20.95
N PHE A 127 -9.68 3.16 20.45
CA PHE A 127 -11.01 2.55 20.52
C PHE A 127 -11.96 2.99 19.39
N THR A 128 -12.90 2.14 18.98
CA THR A 128 -13.86 2.47 17.91
C THR A 128 -15.20 2.96 18.46
N THR A 129 -15.58 4.18 18.10
CA THR A 129 -16.85 4.82 18.48
C THR A 129 -17.96 4.46 17.47
N GLY A 130 -18.69 3.39 17.79
CA GLY A 130 -19.81 2.91 16.96
C GLY A 130 -19.37 2.21 15.67
N LYS A 131 -20.17 2.34 14.59
CA LYS A 131 -19.90 1.69 13.28
C LYS A 131 -18.94 2.48 12.37
N LYS A 132 -18.97 3.83 12.42
CA LYS A 132 -18.29 4.71 11.46
C LYS A 132 -17.07 5.47 11.99
N SER A 133 -16.89 5.59 13.31
CA SER A 133 -15.83 6.41 13.90
C SER A 133 -14.87 5.61 14.80
N ALA A 134 -13.70 6.18 15.05
CA ALA A 134 -12.72 5.72 16.02
C ALA A 134 -11.91 6.89 16.59
N MET A 135 -11.33 6.67 17.76
CA MET A 135 -10.50 7.63 18.50
C MET A 135 -9.22 6.94 19.00
N ALA A 136 -8.15 7.71 19.17
CA ALA A 136 -6.97 7.26 19.88
C ALA A 136 -6.31 8.38 20.70
N ILE A 137 -5.63 8.02 21.78
CA ILE A 137 -4.75 8.86 22.58
C ILE A 137 -3.36 8.22 22.53
N ASN A 138 -2.39 8.94 21.98
CA ASN A 138 -0.99 8.54 21.87
C ASN A 138 -0.15 9.40 22.81
N ILE A 139 0.71 8.78 23.62
CA ILE A 139 1.68 9.48 24.47
C ILE A 139 3.06 8.93 24.11
N ARG A 140 3.96 9.79 23.62
CA ARG A 140 5.31 9.40 23.15
C ARG A 140 6.37 10.37 23.64
N GLU A 141 7.54 9.87 23.99
CA GLU A 141 8.81 10.61 23.86
C GLU A 141 9.43 10.24 22.50
N ARG A 142 10.11 11.20 21.88
CA ARG A 142 10.88 11.01 20.65
C ARG A 142 12.18 11.81 20.75
N THR A 143 13.27 11.18 20.40
CA THR A 143 14.57 11.82 20.23
C THR A 143 15.08 11.55 18.83
N ALA A 144 15.49 12.60 18.12
CA ALA A 144 16.08 12.53 16.80
C ALA A 144 17.40 13.32 16.77
N MET A 145 18.45 12.69 16.27
CA MET A 145 19.77 13.29 16.00
C MET A 145 20.11 13.12 14.53
N GLN A 146 20.76 14.12 13.94
CA GLN A 146 21.26 14.08 12.58
C GLN A 146 22.63 14.75 12.45
N ILE A 147 23.49 14.16 11.63
CA ILE A 147 24.75 14.73 11.16
C ILE A 147 24.76 14.59 9.63
N ASP A 148 25.07 15.67 8.92
CA ASP A 148 25.24 15.76 7.46
C ASP A 148 26.59 16.44 7.15
N ASN A 149 27.31 15.93 6.15
CA ASN A 149 28.55 16.50 5.60
C ASN A 149 29.67 16.78 6.64
N MET A 150 29.82 15.91 7.64
CA MET A 150 31.03 15.88 8.47
C MET A 150 32.18 15.30 7.63
N SER A 151 33.37 15.88 7.65
CA SER A 151 34.52 15.29 6.95
C SER A 151 34.94 13.95 7.59
N PRO A 152 35.28 12.90 6.82
CA PRO A 152 35.69 11.60 7.36
C PRO A 152 36.97 11.68 8.21
N GLU A 153 37.83 12.68 7.99
CA GLU A 153 39.02 12.91 8.79
C GLU A 153 38.69 13.41 10.20
N LEU A 154 37.68 14.29 10.36
CA LEU A 154 37.16 14.68 11.67
C LEU A 154 36.48 13.49 12.36
N ALA A 155 35.74 12.67 11.62
CA ALA A 155 35.10 11.49 12.18
C ALA A 155 36.12 10.43 12.64
N ARG A 156 37.24 10.25 11.90
CA ARG A 156 38.39 9.43 12.34
C ARG A 156 39.06 10.06 13.56
N LEU A 157 39.32 11.36 13.56
CA LEU A 157 39.98 12.03 14.69
C LEU A 157 39.14 11.92 15.97
N ILE A 158 37.82 12.11 15.90
CA ILE A 158 36.91 11.88 17.05
C ILE A 158 36.95 10.40 17.50
N TYR A 159 37.02 9.45 16.57
CA TYR A 159 37.14 8.03 16.93
C TYR A 159 38.48 7.69 17.60
N GLU A 160 39.59 8.23 17.13
CA GLU A 160 40.94 7.94 17.65
C GLU A 160 41.36 8.91 18.78
N ASP A 161 40.41 9.53 19.50
CA ASP A 161 40.64 10.48 20.62
C ASP A 161 41.59 11.65 20.28
N PHE A 162 41.54 12.06 19.00
CA PHE A 162 42.41 13.02 18.28
C PHE A 162 43.88 12.56 18.11
N GLN A 163 44.21 11.32 18.50
CA GLN A 163 45.52 10.69 18.41
C GLN A 163 45.70 9.89 17.11
N TYR A 164 45.49 10.53 15.95
CA TYR A 164 45.70 9.91 14.62
C TYR A 164 46.79 10.64 13.81
N PRO A 165 48.08 10.25 13.93
CA PRO A 165 49.20 10.91 13.27
C PRO A 165 49.07 11.14 11.75
N PRO A 166 48.43 10.25 10.95
CA PRO A 166 48.24 10.52 9.52
C PRO A 166 47.40 11.75 9.18
N TYR A 167 46.61 12.28 10.13
CA TYR A 167 45.82 13.51 9.97
C TYR A 167 46.30 14.68 10.85
N GLN A 168 47.32 14.50 11.69
CA GLN A 168 47.93 15.61 12.43
C GLN A 168 48.74 16.53 11.49
N HIS A 169 48.85 17.80 11.85
CA HIS A 169 49.49 18.89 11.09
C HIS A 169 48.93 19.10 9.67
N LYS A 170 47.73 18.62 9.38
CA LYS A 170 47.04 18.80 8.09
C LYS A 170 45.79 19.65 8.25
N THR A 171 45.53 20.49 7.26
CA THR A 171 44.30 21.29 7.17
C THR A 171 43.29 20.59 6.28
N PHE A 172 42.09 20.38 6.82
CA PHE A 172 40.94 19.81 6.13
C PHE A 172 39.82 20.85 6.04
N SER A 173 38.76 20.55 5.28
CA SER A 173 37.57 21.40 5.20
C SER A 173 36.29 20.58 5.27
N MET A 174 35.29 21.10 5.98
CA MET A 174 33.92 20.60 5.94
C MET A 174 33.04 21.64 5.24
N ASN A 175 32.33 21.23 4.19
CA ASN A 175 31.49 22.11 3.38
C ASN A 175 30.01 21.75 3.55
N ASN A 176 29.17 22.75 3.81
CA ASN A 176 27.75 22.57 4.16
C ASN A 176 27.51 21.57 5.31
N SER A 177 28.43 21.56 6.28
CA SER A 177 28.38 20.72 7.48
C SER A 177 27.22 21.10 8.39
N ARG A 178 26.55 20.09 8.96
CA ARG A 178 25.39 20.28 9.82
C ARG A 178 25.24 19.15 10.83
N ALA A 179 24.93 19.52 12.08
CA ALA A 179 24.45 18.63 13.12
C ALA A 179 23.20 19.24 13.76
N ASP A 180 22.20 18.41 14.07
CA ASP A 180 21.02 18.81 14.84
C ASP A 180 20.55 17.68 15.76
N ILE A 181 19.88 18.07 16.83
CA ILE A 181 19.23 17.18 17.77
C ILE A 181 17.97 17.83 18.34
N LEU A 182 16.93 17.01 18.51
CA LEU A 182 15.67 17.37 19.16
C LEU A 182 15.19 16.18 20.00
N SER A 183 14.83 16.44 21.26
CA SER A 183 14.10 15.51 22.14
C SER A 183 12.79 16.19 22.55
N TRP A 184 11.67 15.51 22.33
CA TRP A 184 10.33 16.06 22.55
C TRP A 184 9.31 15.00 22.95
N MET A 185 8.30 15.44 23.71
CA MET A 185 7.12 14.66 24.03
C MET A 185 5.97 15.02 23.09
N GLU A 186 5.17 14.04 22.71
CA GLU A 186 3.92 14.20 21.96
C GLU A 186 2.75 13.61 22.75
N VAL A 187 1.70 14.41 22.97
CA VAL A 187 0.37 13.92 23.38
C VAL A 187 -0.60 14.13 22.21
N GLY A 188 -0.88 13.06 21.47
CA GLY A 188 -1.68 13.08 20.25
C GLY A 188 -3.10 12.54 20.45
N LEU A 189 -4.11 13.38 20.17
CA LEU A 189 -5.51 13.00 20.11
C LEU A 189 -5.94 12.78 18.65
N THR A 190 -6.21 11.53 18.28
CA THR A 190 -6.65 11.15 16.93
C THR A 190 -8.14 10.90 16.89
N TYR A 191 -8.81 11.40 15.85
CA TYR A 191 -10.17 11.02 15.47
C TYR A 191 -10.21 10.63 14.00
N ALA A 192 -10.86 9.51 13.68
CA ALA A 192 -11.05 9.05 12.31
C ALA A 192 -12.49 8.62 12.05
N ARG A 193 -12.95 8.81 10.81
CA ARG A 193 -14.34 8.56 10.39
C ARG A 193 -14.43 8.04 8.96
N VAL A 194 -15.32 7.07 8.77
CA VAL A 194 -15.82 6.63 7.47
C VAL A 194 -16.72 7.71 6.88
N LEU A 195 -16.30 8.31 5.78
CA LEU A 195 -17.06 9.31 5.02
C LEU A 195 -18.06 8.63 4.08
N TYR A 196 -17.60 7.66 3.29
CA TYR A 196 -18.38 6.95 2.27
C TYR A 196 -18.21 5.44 2.41
N ASN A 197 -19.29 4.68 2.23
CA ASN A 197 -19.35 3.21 2.30
C ASN A 197 -20.58 2.74 1.53
N ASP A 198 -20.39 2.46 0.25
CA ASP A 198 -21.46 2.19 -0.70
C ASP A 198 -20.97 1.24 -1.79
N GLY A 199 -21.71 0.15 -2.00
CA GLY A 199 -21.30 -0.98 -2.82
C GLY A 199 -19.83 -1.38 -2.58
N PRO A 200 -18.96 -1.34 -3.61
CA PRO A 200 -17.54 -1.66 -3.49
C PRO A 200 -16.66 -0.49 -3.02
N ASN A 201 -17.20 0.72 -2.85
CA ASN A 201 -16.42 1.93 -2.60
C ASN A 201 -16.42 2.32 -1.11
N PHE A 202 -15.24 2.62 -0.57
CA PHE A 202 -15.06 3.03 0.81
C PHE A 202 -14.07 4.18 0.92
N LEU A 203 -14.41 5.22 1.67
CA LEU A 203 -13.54 6.36 1.95
C LEU A 203 -13.57 6.67 3.44
N LYS A 204 -12.39 6.84 4.04
CA LYS A 204 -12.22 7.24 5.44
C LYS A 204 -11.15 8.31 5.57
N ILE A 205 -11.36 9.23 6.51
CA ILE A 205 -10.43 10.30 6.87
C ILE A 205 -10.02 10.16 8.34
N GLY A 206 -8.86 10.66 8.70
CA GLY A 206 -8.38 10.78 10.07
C GLY A 206 -7.58 12.06 10.29
N PHE A 207 -7.67 12.59 11.49
CA PHE A 207 -6.93 13.76 11.94
C PHE A 207 -6.36 13.48 13.34
N THR A 208 -5.10 13.81 13.55
CA THR A 208 -4.47 13.85 14.88
C THR A 208 -4.15 15.30 15.22
N GLY A 209 -4.65 15.80 16.35
CA GLY A 209 -4.12 17.01 16.99
C GLY A 209 -3.07 16.61 18.03
N LYS A 210 -1.91 17.25 18.03
CA LYS A 210 -0.81 16.98 18.98
C LYS A 210 -0.58 18.20 19.87
N TYR A 211 -0.45 17.96 21.17
CA TYR A 211 0.30 18.86 22.05
C TYR A 211 1.76 18.39 22.08
N LEU A 212 2.68 19.32 21.90
CA LEU A 212 4.11 19.07 21.77
C LEU A 212 4.84 19.71 22.95
N GLY A 213 5.72 18.95 23.61
CA GLY A 213 6.60 19.46 24.66
C GLY A 213 8.07 19.23 24.27
N GLY A 214 8.75 20.27 23.80
CA GLY A 214 10.19 20.22 23.50
C GLY A 214 11.02 20.15 24.77
N VAL A 215 11.68 19.02 25.01
CA VAL A 215 12.48 18.76 26.23
C VAL A 215 13.88 19.34 26.09
N ALA A 216 14.52 19.14 24.94
CA ALA A 216 15.81 19.74 24.61
C ALA A 216 16.02 19.83 23.09
N SER A 217 16.82 20.80 22.66
CA SER A 217 17.27 20.92 21.27
C SER A 217 18.71 21.42 21.21
N GLY A 218 19.44 21.04 20.15
CA GLY A 218 20.75 21.59 19.79
C GLY A 218 20.97 21.58 18.28
N TYR A 219 21.73 22.54 17.76
CA TYR A 219 22.11 22.60 16.35
C TYR A 219 23.45 23.31 16.15
N MET A 220 24.18 22.87 15.12
CA MET A 220 25.38 23.51 14.60
C MET A 220 25.38 23.36 13.08
N ASN A 221 25.54 24.45 12.32
CA ASN A 221 25.73 24.36 10.87
C ASN A 221 26.63 25.47 10.32
N SER A 222 27.36 25.16 9.25
CA SER A 222 28.24 26.11 8.56
C SER A 222 28.40 25.73 7.09
N SER A 223 28.48 26.75 6.23
CA SER A 223 28.79 26.59 4.81
C SER A 223 30.22 26.10 4.58
N GLN A 224 31.17 26.52 5.41
CA GLN A 224 32.57 26.07 5.37
C GLN A 224 33.23 26.21 6.75
N ILE A 225 33.88 25.14 7.20
CA ILE A 225 34.82 25.14 8.33
C ILE A 225 36.13 24.53 7.84
N ASN A 226 37.21 25.31 7.86
CA ASN A 226 38.57 24.82 7.67
C ASN A 226 39.15 24.52 9.06
N TYR A 227 39.83 23.38 9.25
CA TYR A 227 40.39 23.02 10.56
C TYR A 227 41.67 22.18 10.43
N SER A 228 42.52 22.25 11.44
CA SER A 228 43.71 21.39 11.59
C SER A 228 43.98 21.06 13.06
N PHE A 229 44.54 19.88 13.30
CA PHE A 229 44.96 19.42 14.62
C PHE A 229 46.49 19.33 14.65
N ASN A 230 47.14 20.19 15.41
CA ASN A 230 48.61 20.28 15.52
C ASN A 230 49.18 19.42 16.67
N SER A 231 48.32 18.76 17.42
CA SER A 231 48.61 17.67 18.36
C SER A 231 47.30 16.90 18.56
N ASP A 232 47.21 16.04 19.59
CA ASP A 232 45.93 15.48 20.01
C ASP A 232 45.10 16.41 20.92
N SER A 233 45.59 17.62 21.21
CA SER A 233 44.89 18.63 22.03
C SER A 233 44.82 20.03 21.40
N THR A 234 45.62 20.30 20.36
CA THR A 234 45.82 21.63 19.79
C THR A 234 45.05 21.80 18.48
N LEU A 235 44.01 22.63 18.49
CA LEU A 235 43.13 22.92 17.35
C LEU A 235 43.43 24.31 16.74
N SER A 236 43.55 24.38 15.42
CA SER A 236 43.29 25.60 14.65
C SER A 236 42.00 25.43 13.83
N ALA A 237 41.14 26.45 13.79
CA ALA A 237 39.86 26.38 13.08
C ALA A 237 39.39 27.75 12.57
N GLN A 238 39.05 27.82 11.28
CA GLN A 238 38.61 29.04 10.60
C GLN A 238 37.24 28.83 9.95
N SER A 239 36.29 29.72 10.24
CA SER A 239 34.99 29.76 9.57
C SER A 239 34.39 31.17 9.59
N SER A 240 33.98 31.65 8.42
CA SER A 240 33.33 32.95 8.25
C SER A 240 31.93 33.01 8.88
N ASN A 241 31.25 31.88 9.05
CA ASN A 241 30.00 31.78 9.78
C ASN A 241 29.67 30.37 10.27
N VAL A 242 29.49 30.21 11.58
CA VAL A 242 28.87 29.05 12.21
C VAL A 242 27.56 29.50 12.85
N ASN A 243 26.45 28.89 12.46
CA ASN A 243 25.18 29.02 13.15
C ASN A 243 25.16 27.98 14.27
N TYR A 244 25.03 28.42 15.51
CA TYR A 244 25.11 27.55 16.70
C TYR A 244 24.01 27.92 17.69
N GLY A 245 23.42 26.92 18.34
CA GLY A 245 22.42 27.12 19.38
C GLY A 245 21.88 25.83 19.95
N HIS A 246 21.57 25.84 21.24
CA HIS A 246 20.81 24.81 21.93
C HIS A 246 19.88 25.45 22.96
N SER A 247 19.05 24.63 23.58
CA SER A 247 18.13 25.04 24.65
C SER A 247 18.79 24.90 26.04
N GLY A 248 18.13 25.39 27.09
CA GLY A 248 18.70 25.43 28.45
C GLY A 248 18.85 24.06 29.11
N ASN A 249 17.91 23.14 28.87
CA ASN A 249 17.96 21.74 29.34
C ASN A 249 18.80 20.83 28.41
N PHE A 250 19.55 21.39 27.46
CA PHE A 250 20.50 20.62 26.69
C PHE A 250 21.66 20.16 27.56
N ASN A 251 22.11 18.92 27.39
CA ASN A 251 23.23 18.33 28.13
C ASN A 251 23.99 17.37 27.21
N LEU A 252 25.27 17.15 27.51
CA LEU A 252 26.13 16.20 26.82
C LEU A 252 25.79 14.75 27.20
N ASP A 253 25.40 14.51 28.46
CA ASP A 253 24.84 13.23 28.89
C ASP A 253 23.31 13.20 28.65
N PHE A 254 22.90 12.28 27.78
CA PHE A 254 21.50 12.00 27.45
C PHE A 254 20.92 10.82 28.25
N ALA A 255 21.77 10.00 28.89
CA ALA A 255 21.38 8.82 29.66
C ALA A 255 21.05 9.19 31.13
N ASP A 256 21.84 10.07 31.75
CA ASP A 256 21.58 10.58 33.12
C ASP A 256 20.71 11.86 33.13
N ARG A 257 19.86 12.05 32.11
CA ARG A 257 18.93 13.19 32.04
C ARG A 257 17.84 13.08 33.11
N LYS A 258 18.07 13.73 34.24
CA LYS A 258 17.14 13.79 35.38
C LYS A 258 15.95 14.73 35.21
N ASN A 259 15.94 15.59 34.19
CA ASN A 259 14.86 16.54 33.93
C ASN A 259 14.22 16.30 32.53
N TYR A 260 12.91 16.07 32.51
CA TYR A 260 12.09 15.94 31.30
C TYR A 260 11.07 17.07 31.13
N SER A 261 11.21 18.16 31.89
CA SER A 261 10.31 19.32 31.81
C SER A 261 10.43 20.01 30.44
N PRO A 262 9.34 20.23 29.70
CA PRO A 262 9.39 20.94 28.42
C PRO A 262 9.83 22.40 28.58
N GLU A 263 10.81 22.82 27.80
CA GLU A 263 11.21 24.23 27.64
C GLU A 263 10.41 24.94 26.54
N SER A 264 9.90 24.17 25.59
CA SER A 264 9.08 24.64 24.48
C SER A 264 7.75 23.91 24.48
N THR A 265 6.65 24.62 24.20
CA THR A 265 5.33 24.00 24.05
C THR A 265 4.64 24.52 22.80
N ALA A 266 4.08 23.60 22.01
CA ALA A 266 3.46 23.93 20.74
C ALA A 266 2.31 22.98 20.38
N PHE A 267 1.60 23.29 19.30
CA PHE A 267 0.62 22.40 18.70
C PHE A 267 1.14 21.85 17.37
N GLY A 268 0.88 20.57 17.14
CA GLY A 268 1.17 19.88 15.89
C GLY A 268 -0.03 19.10 15.37
N TYR A 269 0.09 18.51 14.18
CA TYR A 269 -0.99 17.75 13.58
C TYR A 269 -0.54 16.69 12.57
N ASP A 270 -1.39 15.68 12.38
CA ASP A 270 -1.32 14.72 11.27
C ASP A 270 -2.68 14.66 10.56
N ILE A 271 -2.69 14.47 9.25
CA ILE A 271 -3.91 14.28 8.44
C ILE A 271 -3.76 13.04 7.59
N GLY A 272 -4.82 12.23 7.48
CA GLY A 272 -4.82 10.99 6.70
C GLY A 272 -6.12 10.79 5.93
N LEU A 273 -6.02 10.25 4.72
CA LEU A 273 -7.13 9.85 3.86
C LEU A 273 -6.85 8.45 3.29
N VAL A 274 -7.83 7.54 3.35
CA VAL A 274 -7.72 6.19 2.78
C VAL A 274 -8.97 5.85 1.98
N TYR A 275 -8.76 5.44 0.73
CA TYR A 275 -9.76 4.76 -0.11
C TYR A 275 -9.53 3.24 -0.06
N GLU A 276 -10.61 2.46 0.02
CA GLU A 276 -10.56 1.00 -0.10
C GLU A 276 -11.56 0.51 -1.17
N PHE A 277 -11.09 -0.28 -2.15
CA PHE A 277 -11.96 -0.97 -3.10
C PHE A 277 -12.31 -2.37 -2.59
N ARG A 278 -13.61 -2.66 -2.50
CA ARG A 278 -14.20 -3.79 -1.78
C ARG A 278 -15.13 -4.62 -2.68
N GLY A 279 -14.70 -4.92 -3.90
CA GLY A 279 -15.48 -5.63 -4.95
C GLY A 279 -16.01 -7.05 -4.61
N ASN A 280 -15.97 -7.50 -3.35
CA ASN A 280 -16.58 -8.74 -2.86
C ASN A 280 -17.33 -8.48 -1.52
N ILE A 281 -17.84 -7.26 -1.29
CA ILE A 281 -18.38 -6.80 0.00
C ILE A 281 -19.47 -7.71 0.58
N GLU A 282 -20.32 -8.30 -0.26
CA GLU A 282 -21.42 -9.18 0.13
C GLU A 282 -20.97 -10.40 0.93
N LYS A 283 -19.79 -10.97 0.60
CA LYS A 283 -19.16 -12.09 1.32
C LYS A 283 -18.69 -11.70 2.74
N PHE A 284 -18.83 -10.42 3.10
CA PHE A 284 -18.59 -9.85 4.41
C PHE A 284 -19.84 -9.24 5.04
N SER A 285 -21.03 -9.47 4.48
CA SER A 285 -22.32 -9.12 5.10
C SER A 285 -22.92 -10.30 5.86
N PHE A 286 -23.76 -10.01 6.85
CA PHE A 286 -24.57 -10.99 7.56
C PHE A 286 -25.85 -10.34 8.07
N GLY A 287 -26.98 -11.06 8.08
CA GLY A 287 -28.19 -10.59 8.75
C GLY A 287 -27.96 -10.45 10.26
N LYS A 288 -28.49 -9.40 10.89
CA LYS A 288 -28.43 -9.14 12.33
C LYS A 288 -29.71 -8.44 12.77
N TYR A 289 -30.28 -8.84 13.91
CA TYR A 289 -31.40 -8.11 14.51
C TYR A 289 -30.94 -6.80 15.18
N ASN A 290 -31.80 -5.77 15.16
CA ASN A 290 -31.68 -4.57 15.99
C ASN A 290 -32.26 -4.83 17.40
N GLY A 291 -32.44 -3.78 18.21
CA GLY A 291 -33.04 -3.90 19.56
C GLY A 291 -34.53 -4.24 19.57
N GLU A 292 -35.23 -4.01 18.46
CA GLU A 292 -36.68 -4.23 18.28
C GLU A 292 -36.99 -5.59 17.61
N GLY A 293 -35.98 -6.43 17.37
CA GLY A 293 -36.16 -7.70 16.65
C GLY A 293 -36.26 -7.58 15.13
N ILE A 294 -35.97 -6.41 14.55
CA ILE A 294 -36.00 -6.17 13.09
C ILE A 294 -34.66 -6.59 12.46
N PRO A 295 -34.65 -7.46 11.43
CA PRO A 295 -33.43 -7.88 10.75
C PRO A 295 -32.88 -6.78 9.82
N HIS A 296 -31.61 -6.44 9.99
CA HIS A 296 -30.83 -5.56 9.09
C HIS A 296 -29.53 -6.26 8.66
N LEU A 297 -28.93 -5.83 7.55
CA LEU A 297 -27.59 -6.30 7.17
C LEU A 297 -26.49 -5.60 7.98
N ALA A 298 -25.50 -6.36 8.41
CA ALA A 298 -24.34 -5.89 9.16
C ALA A 298 -23.03 -6.42 8.54
N GLU A 299 -21.98 -5.60 8.55
CA GLU A 299 -20.67 -5.98 8.00
C GLU A 299 -19.75 -6.67 9.03
N ARG A 300 -18.95 -7.62 8.54
CA ARG A 300 -17.96 -8.40 9.29
C ARG A 300 -16.76 -7.56 9.71
N ARG A 301 -16.87 -6.88 10.86
CA ARG A 301 -15.78 -6.09 11.47
C ARG A 301 -14.57 -6.90 11.96
N ASP A 302 -14.65 -8.23 11.97
CA ASP A 302 -13.52 -9.14 12.24
C ASP A 302 -12.74 -9.53 10.97
N LYS A 303 -13.02 -8.93 9.81
CA LYS A 303 -12.46 -9.29 8.51
C LYS A 303 -11.97 -8.07 7.73
N ASN A 304 -10.85 -8.25 7.04
CA ASN A 304 -10.41 -7.31 6.01
C ASN A 304 -11.28 -7.52 4.77
N LYS A 305 -11.83 -6.44 4.23
CA LYS A 305 -12.90 -6.47 3.20
C LYS A 305 -12.42 -6.05 1.82
N TYR A 306 -11.36 -5.24 1.77
CA TYR A 306 -10.79 -4.71 0.53
C TYR A 306 -10.10 -5.78 -0.33
N LEU A 307 -9.94 -5.46 -1.62
CA LEU A 307 -9.03 -6.07 -2.59
C LEU A 307 -7.75 -5.24 -2.68
N PHE A 308 -7.88 -3.91 -2.76
CA PHE A 308 -6.79 -2.97 -2.53
C PHE A 308 -7.25 -1.78 -1.68
N LYS A 309 -6.32 -1.16 -0.96
CA LYS A 309 -6.48 0.17 -0.35
C LYS A 309 -5.37 1.11 -0.81
N ILE A 310 -5.68 2.40 -0.93
CA ILE A 310 -4.75 3.48 -1.23
C ILE A 310 -4.88 4.50 -0.09
N GLY A 311 -3.76 4.89 0.52
CA GLY A 311 -3.69 5.87 1.60
C GLY A 311 -2.74 7.00 1.25
N ILE A 312 -3.09 8.21 1.66
CA ILE A 312 -2.21 9.38 1.66
C ILE A 312 -2.28 10.02 3.05
N SER A 313 -1.17 10.48 3.57
CA SER A 313 -1.09 11.20 4.85
C SER A 313 -0.04 12.31 4.82
N TYR A 314 -0.31 13.38 5.56
CA TYR A 314 0.66 14.41 5.95
C TYR A 314 0.92 14.24 7.45
N LEU A 315 2.19 14.18 7.85
CA LEU A 315 2.63 13.72 9.15
C LEU A 315 3.58 14.71 9.81
N ASN A 316 3.49 14.81 11.14
CA ASN A 316 4.32 15.63 12.01
C ASN A 316 4.30 17.13 11.67
N GLY A 317 3.16 17.70 11.27
CA GLY A 317 3.03 19.16 11.17
C GLY A 317 3.23 19.83 12.52
N GLY A 318 3.86 21.02 12.56
CA GLY A 318 4.19 21.76 13.78
C GLY A 318 5.69 21.93 14.04
N SER A 319 6.05 22.94 14.83
CA SER A 319 7.43 23.30 15.19
C SER A 319 7.52 23.64 16.68
N LEU A 320 8.74 23.72 17.20
CA LEU A 320 9.04 24.06 18.59
C LEU A 320 10.00 25.25 18.64
N ASP A 321 9.62 26.30 19.36
CA ASP A 321 10.46 27.49 19.60
C ASP A 321 11.23 27.35 20.92
N PHE A 322 12.56 27.29 20.85
CA PHE A 322 13.44 27.23 22.01
C PHE A 322 14.15 28.57 22.24
N THR A 323 14.74 28.76 23.43
CA THR A 323 15.55 29.95 23.76
C THR A 323 16.97 29.52 24.14
N LYS A 324 17.98 30.24 23.62
CA LYS A 324 19.40 29.98 23.87
C LYS A 324 19.87 30.53 25.23
N PRO A 325 20.77 29.83 25.96
CA PRO A 325 21.53 30.39 27.10
C PRO A 325 22.46 31.55 26.67
N ASP A 326 22.66 32.56 27.50
CA ASP A 326 23.15 33.90 27.07
C ASP A 326 24.50 33.92 26.34
N ASN A 327 25.47 33.08 26.74
CA ASN A 327 26.76 32.90 26.07
C ASN A 327 26.65 32.26 24.67
N VAL A 328 25.55 31.55 24.39
CA VAL A 328 25.31 30.79 23.15
C VAL A 328 24.78 31.68 22.03
N ASN A 329 25.60 31.93 21.01
CA ASN A 329 25.23 32.69 19.81
C ASN A 329 25.79 32.03 18.53
N ASN A 330 25.38 32.52 17.36
CA ASN A 330 26.11 32.26 16.12
C ASN A 330 27.49 32.94 16.20
N PHE A 331 28.49 32.51 15.42
CA PHE A 331 29.83 33.08 15.50
C PHE A 331 30.62 33.03 14.18
N SER A 332 31.80 33.63 14.17
CA SER A 332 32.89 33.35 13.22
C SER A 332 34.17 33.02 13.97
N ALA A 333 34.86 31.97 13.52
CA ALA A 333 36.05 31.43 14.15
C ALA A 333 37.31 31.81 13.36
N ASP A 334 38.35 32.20 14.08
CA ASP A 334 39.74 32.25 13.61
C ASP A 334 40.63 31.81 14.78
N ILE A 335 40.46 30.53 15.16
CA ILE A 335 41.10 29.90 16.30
C ILE A 335 42.48 29.42 15.86
N GLN A 336 43.52 29.77 16.62
CA GLN A 336 44.90 29.41 16.30
C GLN A 336 45.58 28.71 17.48
N ASN A 337 45.92 27.42 17.30
CA ASN A 337 46.61 26.57 18.28
C ASN A 337 45.97 26.54 19.68
N TYR A 338 44.64 26.47 19.76
CA TYR A 338 43.92 26.39 21.03
C TYR A 338 44.01 24.97 21.63
N ASP A 339 44.45 24.86 22.89
CA ASP A 339 44.46 23.61 23.64
C ASP A 339 43.07 23.28 24.20
N PHE A 340 42.27 22.54 23.45
CA PHE A 340 40.89 22.24 23.83
C PHE A 340 40.78 21.21 24.97
N LYS A 341 41.83 20.42 25.25
CA LYS A 341 41.83 19.49 26.40
C LYS A 341 41.95 20.23 27.73
N SER A 342 42.53 21.43 27.76
CA SER A 342 42.61 22.28 28.96
C SER A 342 41.26 22.62 29.58
N VAL A 343 40.17 22.60 28.80
CA VAL A 343 38.82 22.99 29.22
C VAL A 343 38.22 22.03 30.25
N HIS A 344 38.54 20.73 30.19
CA HIS A 344 37.98 19.68 31.06
C HIS A 344 36.43 19.71 31.19
N ALA A 345 35.72 20.06 30.10
CA ALA A 345 34.27 20.24 30.14
C ALA A 345 33.51 18.96 30.51
N HIS A 346 32.64 19.06 31.51
CA HIS A 346 31.67 18.01 31.90
C HIS A 346 30.23 18.38 31.50
N THR A 347 29.98 19.65 31.17
CA THR A 347 28.69 20.23 30.82
C THR A 347 28.77 21.01 29.50
N ILE A 348 27.63 21.23 28.83
CA ILE A 348 27.61 22.08 27.63
C ILE A 348 28.01 23.53 27.93
N SER A 349 27.63 24.07 29.09
CA SER A 349 27.93 25.46 29.48
C SER A 349 29.44 25.77 29.58
N GLU A 350 30.25 24.77 29.94
CA GLU A 350 31.72 24.87 29.93
C GLU A 350 32.27 24.89 28.50
N VAL A 351 31.69 24.07 27.60
CA VAL A 351 32.00 24.10 26.15
C VAL A 351 31.59 25.44 25.52
N ASP A 352 30.40 25.96 25.85
CA ASP A 352 29.91 27.25 25.38
C ASP A 352 30.81 28.41 25.83
N SER A 353 31.26 28.35 27.08
CA SER A 353 32.18 29.33 27.65
C SER A 353 33.55 29.26 26.99
N ALA A 354 34.09 28.05 26.75
CA ALA A 354 35.32 27.86 25.99
C ALA A 354 35.19 28.43 24.57
N ILE A 355 34.15 28.05 23.83
CA ILE A 355 33.85 28.60 22.49
C ILE A 355 33.79 30.13 22.53
N ALA A 356 33.03 30.71 23.46
CA ALA A 356 32.85 32.15 23.59
C ALA A 356 34.17 32.93 23.85
N THR A 357 35.20 32.30 24.45
CA THR A 357 36.53 32.93 24.59
C THR A 357 37.38 32.90 23.32
N GLN A 358 37.09 32.00 22.37
CA GLN A 358 37.93 31.75 21.18
C GLN A 358 37.30 32.23 19.87
N VAL A 359 36.04 32.70 19.88
CA VAL A 359 35.30 33.06 18.65
C VAL A 359 34.71 34.47 18.71
N ASN A 360 34.51 35.06 17.53
CA ASN A 360 33.78 36.32 17.39
C ASN A 360 32.27 36.01 17.40
N LEU A 361 31.63 36.17 18.56
CA LEU A 361 30.19 35.99 18.72
C LEU A 361 29.40 37.02 17.89
N LYS A 362 28.38 36.54 17.17
CA LYS A 362 27.46 37.34 16.36
C LYS A 362 26.10 37.36 17.06
N ASN A 363 25.81 38.48 17.73
CA ASN A 363 24.53 38.70 18.40
C ASN A 363 23.36 38.50 17.43
N GLY A 364 22.35 37.77 17.87
CA GLY A 364 21.16 37.43 17.09
C GLY A 364 19.94 37.14 17.97
N PRO A 365 18.82 36.70 17.38
CA PRO A 365 17.63 36.37 18.16
C PRO A 365 17.93 35.24 19.16
N ARG A 366 17.55 35.47 20.42
CA ARG A 366 17.70 34.47 21.50
C ARG A 366 16.76 33.28 21.29
N LYS A 367 15.61 33.50 20.65
CA LYS A 367 14.67 32.44 20.25
C LYS A 367 15.05 31.85 18.89
N TYR A 368 14.86 30.55 18.74
CA TYR A 368 15.03 29.84 17.47
C TYR A 368 13.99 28.73 17.31
N THR A 369 13.48 28.57 16.10
CA THR A 369 12.49 27.55 15.74
C THR A 369 13.17 26.28 15.24
N VAL A 370 12.67 25.13 15.69
CA VAL A 370 13.02 23.80 15.19
C VAL A 370 11.76 23.12 14.65
N GLU A 371 11.82 22.70 13.38
CA GLU A 371 10.71 21.95 12.78
C GLU A 371 10.77 20.47 13.12
N LEU A 372 9.59 19.88 13.32
CA LEU A 372 9.41 18.44 13.37
C LEU A 372 9.69 17.81 11.99
N PRO A 373 9.97 16.49 11.93
CA PRO A 373 10.17 15.76 10.68
C PRO A 373 8.88 15.63 9.85
N HIS A 374 8.53 16.72 9.15
CA HIS A 374 7.42 16.81 8.22
C HIS A 374 7.57 15.80 7.08
N ALA A 375 6.51 15.03 6.81
CA ALA A 375 6.51 14.10 5.69
C ALA A 375 5.12 13.95 5.05
N LEU A 376 5.12 13.74 3.74
CA LEU A 376 4.01 13.08 3.04
C LEU A 376 4.29 11.59 2.99
N SER A 377 3.27 10.77 3.27
CA SER A 377 3.32 9.33 3.03
C SER A 377 2.23 8.91 2.07
N ALA A 378 2.59 8.08 1.09
CA ALA A 378 1.67 7.41 0.19
C ALA A 378 1.77 5.89 0.42
N GLN A 379 0.64 5.23 0.59
CA GLN A 379 0.55 3.79 0.84
C GLN A 379 -0.36 3.13 -0.20
N ILE A 380 0.06 1.99 -0.75
CA ILE A 380 -0.81 1.06 -1.49
C ILE A 380 -0.73 -0.29 -0.78
N ASP A 381 -1.83 -1.03 -0.69
CA ASP A 381 -1.83 -2.33 0.00
C ASP A 381 -2.83 -3.27 -0.65
N LEU A 382 -2.28 -4.31 -1.27
CA LEU A 382 -2.98 -5.29 -2.08
C LEU A 382 -3.24 -6.54 -1.24
N ARG A 383 -4.50 -6.94 -1.13
CA ARG A 383 -4.88 -8.23 -0.56
C ARG A 383 -4.88 -9.28 -1.66
N LEU A 384 -3.77 -10.01 -1.76
CA LEU A 384 -3.58 -11.03 -2.78
C LEU A 384 -4.45 -12.26 -2.51
N ILE A 385 -4.42 -12.80 -1.28
CA ILE A 385 -5.28 -13.93 -0.86
C ILE A 385 -5.75 -13.77 0.60
N LYS A 386 -6.37 -14.80 1.17
CA LYS A 386 -6.86 -14.81 2.56
C LYS A 386 -5.70 -14.79 3.57
N GLY A 387 -5.30 -13.59 3.99
CA GLY A 387 -4.30 -13.38 5.03
C GLY A 387 -2.92 -13.01 4.51
N PHE A 388 -2.67 -13.09 3.19
CA PHE A 388 -1.43 -12.62 2.57
C PHE A 388 -1.69 -11.35 1.77
N TYR A 389 -0.82 -10.36 1.96
CA TYR A 389 -0.93 -9.01 1.39
C TYR A 389 0.44 -8.54 0.92
N LEU A 390 0.44 -7.54 0.04
CA LEU A 390 1.63 -6.81 -0.41
C LEU A 390 1.38 -5.31 -0.23
N ASN A 391 2.12 -4.68 0.68
CA ASN A 391 2.08 -3.24 0.89
C ASN A 391 3.25 -2.56 0.15
N LEU A 392 2.97 -1.45 -0.52
CA LEU A 392 3.92 -0.49 -1.07
C LEU A 392 3.82 0.80 -0.24
N LEU A 393 4.96 1.39 0.08
CA LEU A 393 5.08 2.63 0.85
C LEU A 393 6.04 3.57 0.11
N GLY A 394 5.65 4.84 -0.02
CA GLY A 394 6.56 5.97 -0.23
C GLY A 394 6.45 6.93 0.95
N TYR A 395 7.60 7.36 1.47
CA TYR A 395 7.72 8.31 2.57
C TYR A 395 8.62 9.46 2.11
N PHE A 396 8.07 10.67 2.07
CA PHE A 396 8.63 11.84 1.40
C PHE A 396 8.78 13.00 2.39
N PRO A 397 9.99 13.25 2.91
CA PRO A 397 10.29 14.39 3.77
C PRO A 397 10.00 15.70 3.04
N ILE A 398 9.40 16.66 3.74
CA ILE A 398 9.27 18.04 3.30
C ILE A 398 10.36 18.85 4.00
N ASN A 399 11.24 19.48 3.22
CA ASN A 399 12.24 20.41 3.73
C ASN A 399 11.71 21.84 3.55
N ASN A 400 11.59 22.59 4.64
CA ASN A 400 11.49 24.05 4.58
C ASN A 400 12.90 24.65 4.68
N SER A 401 13.09 25.84 4.12
CA SER A 401 14.40 26.51 4.04
C SER A 401 14.54 27.76 4.93
N GLY A 402 13.51 28.08 5.72
CA GLY A 402 13.43 29.33 6.49
C GLY A 402 13.72 29.22 8.00
N THR A 403 14.10 28.04 8.49
CA THR A 403 14.21 27.74 9.93
C THR A 403 15.66 27.53 10.38
N ALA A 404 15.96 27.84 11.65
CA ALA A 404 17.32 27.76 12.19
C ALA A 404 17.80 26.31 12.32
N SER A 405 16.88 25.41 12.64
CA SER A 405 17.04 23.96 12.61
C SER A 405 15.74 23.30 12.18
N SER A 406 15.83 22.06 11.70
CA SER A 406 14.74 21.31 11.08
C SER A 406 15.17 19.85 11.02
N ILE A 407 14.52 18.97 11.80
CA ILE A 407 14.83 17.55 11.84
C ILE A 407 14.29 16.91 10.57
N LYS A 408 15.15 16.30 9.76
CA LYS A 408 14.76 15.73 8.47
C LYS A 408 14.44 14.25 8.64
N ALA A 409 13.21 13.87 8.31
CA ALA A 409 12.90 12.47 8.02
C ALA A 409 13.81 11.95 6.87
N THR A 410 14.03 10.64 6.83
CA THR A 410 14.67 9.97 5.70
C THR A 410 13.64 9.70 4.60
N ARG A 411 13.96 9.96 3.32
CA ARG A 411 13.10 9.51 2.22
C ARG A 411 13.26 8.01 2.02
N VAL A 412 12.15 7.27 2.07
CA VAL A 412 12.14 5.80 1.96
C VAL A 412 11.02 5.32 1.06
N PHE A 413 11.32 4.30 0.25
CA PHE A 413 10.36 3.47 -0.45
C PHE A 413 10.42 2.05 0.13
N ALA A 414 9.29 1.39 0.38
CA ALA A 414 9.29 0.02 0.90
C ALA A 414 8.24 -0.88 0.23
N ILE A 415 8.61 -2.14 0.05
CA ILE A 415 7.76 -3.23 -0.44
C ILE A 415 7.69 -4.27 0.69
N THR A 416 6.52 -4.42 1.30
CA THR A 416 6.29 -5.32 2.44
C THR A 416 5.28 -6.42 2.07
N PRO A 417 5.73 -7.58 1.54
CA PRO A 417 4.98 -8.82 1.67
C PRO A 417 4.73 -9.12 3.15
N ARG A 418 3.48 -9.49 3.48
CA ARG A 418 3.04 -9.70 4.87
C ARG A 418 1.96 -10.76 4.97
N TRP A 419 2.11 -11.66 5.94
CA TRP A 419 1.14 -12.69 6.28
C TRP A 419 0.55 -12.43 7.65
N GLU A 420 -0.74 -12.09 7.73
CA GLU A 420 -1.38 -11.72 9.00
C GLU A 420 -2.81 -12.24 9.18
N ASN A 421 -3.13 -12.50 10.44
CA ASN A 421 -4.46 -12.73 10.97
C ASN A 421 -4.62 -11.97 12.31
N ARG A 422 -5.73 -12.19 13.03
CA ARG A 422 -5.99 -11.53 14.33
C ARG A 422 -4.84 -11.70 15.32
N TRP A 423 -4.35 -12.93 15.50
CA TRP A 423 -3.41 -13.28 16.56
C TRP A 423 -1.95 -13.29 16.12
N PHE A 424 -1.67 -13.39 14.82
CA PHE A 424 -0.32 -13.50 14.31
C PHE A 424 -0.10 -12.60 13.09
N GLY A 425 1.10 -12.06 12.94
CA GLY A 425 1.56 -11.38 11.73
C GLY A 425 3.07 -11.56 11.52
N ILE A 426 3.48 -11.82 10.28
CA ILE A 426 4.85 -11.68 9.79
C ILE A 426 4.85 -10.58 8.73
N TYR A 427 5.80 -9.66 8.82
CA TYR A 427 5.97 -8.53 7.92
C TYR A 427 7.43 -8.53 7.46
N ILE A 428 7.70 -8.58 6.16
CA ILE A 428 9.07 -8.66 5.59
C ILE A 428 9.27 -7.44 4.68
N PRO A 429 9.63 -6.26 5.23
CA PRO A 429 9.89 -5.08 4.42
C PRO A 429 11.21 -5.18 3.66
N LEU A 430 11.17 -5.02 2.35
CA LEU A 430 12.32 -4.66 1.51
C LEU A 430 12.25 -3.14 1.28
N SER A 431 13.24 -2.36 1.74
CA SER A 431 13.18 -0.88 1.63
C SER A 431 14.46 -0.23 1.10
N PHE A 432 14.25 0.88 0.38
CA PHE A 432 15.26 1.66 -0.34
C PHE A 432 15.15 3.11 0.09
N ASN A 433 16.24 3.87 0.14
CA ASN A 433 16.21 5.24 0.66
C ASN A 433 17.15 6.20 -0.08
N GLN A 434 17.10 7.49 0.30
CA GLN A 434 17.86 8.57 -0.33
C GLN A 434 19.40 8.40 -0.35
N PHE A 435 19.95 7.53 0.49
CA PHE A 435 21.37 7.25 0.55
C PHE A 435 21.79 6.04 -0.31
N HIS A 436 20.86 5.47 -1.08
CA HIS A 436 21.00 4.28 -1.96
C HIS A 436 21.09 2.92 -1.24
N ASP A 437 21.06 2.92 0.09
CA ASP A 437 21.01 1.73 0.94
C ASP A 437 19.76 0.86 0.72
N THR A 438 19.95 -0.47 0.71
CA THR A 438 18.91 -1.49 0.47
C THR A 438 18.76 -2.41 1.68
N ASN A 439 17.57 -2.39 2.28
CA ASN A 439 17.25 -3.11 3.52
C ASN A 439 16.36 -4.31 3.26
N LEU A 440 16.69 -5.43 3.89
CA LEU A 440 15.73 -6.48 4.20
C LEU A 440 15.45 -6.46 5.70
N GLY A 441 14.21 -6.27 6.11
CA GLY A 441 13.77 -6.36 7.50
C GLY A 441 12.84 -7.54 7.74
N ALA A 442 12.57 -7.81 9.02
CA ALA A 442 11.48 -8.68 9.43
C ALA A 442 10.89 -8.20 10.77
N ALA A 443 9.55 -8.22 10.86
CA ALA A 443 8.82 -7.96 12.09
C ALA A 443 7.75 -9.04 12.31
N ILE A 444 7.51 -9.37 13.58
CA ILE A 444 6.57 -10.40 14.03
C ILE A 444 5.65 -9.81 15.10
N ARG A 445 4.35 -10.09 14.97
CA ARG A 445 3.33 -9.78 15.99
C ARG A 445 2.68 -11.07 16.48
N LEU A 446 2.74 -11.30 17.79
CA LEU A 446 2.23 -12.44 18.54
C LEU A 446 1.19 -11.95 19.55
N GLY A 447 -0.04 -11.74 19.07
CA GLY A 447 -1.17 -11.28 19.88
C GLY A 447 -0.88 -9.93 20.55
N PRO A 448 -0.68 -9.89 21.89
CA PRO A 448 -0.31 -8.67 22.61
C PRO A 448 1.12 -8.16 22.36
N LEU A 449 2.05 -9.03 21.97
CA LEU A 449 3.47 -8.69 21.84
C LEU A 449 3.85 -8.53 20.36
N TYR A 450 4.75 -7.60 20.05
CA TYR A 450 5.38 -7.48 18.74
C TYR A 450 6.84 -7.09 18.87
N PHE A 451 7.66 -7.54 17.94
CA PHE A 451 9.06 -7.13 17.81
C PHE A 451 9.52 -7.24 16.36
N GLY A 452 10.59 -6.54 16.01
CA GLY A 452 11.14 -6.58 14.68
C GLY A 452 12.35 -5.68 14.49
N SER A 453 12.84 -5.70 13.25
CA SER A 453 13.91 -4.87 12.75
C SER A 453 13.69 -4.65 11.26
N ALA A 454 13.59 -3.40 10.84
CA ALA A 454 13.44 -3.02 9.43
C ALA A 454 14.73 -3.25 8.60
N ASN A 455 15.86 -3.57 9.25
CA ASN A 455 17.15 -3.84 8.61
C ASN A 455 17.81 -5.17 9.03
N LEU A 456 17.03 -6.14 9.54
CA LEU A 456 17.54 -7.43 10.05
C LEU A 456 18.54 -8.15 9.13
N GLY A 457 18.38 -8.03 7.80
CA GLY A 457 19.30 -8.56 6.80
C GLY A 457 20.72 -8.00 6.90
N SER A 458 20.89 -6.76 7.37
CA SER A 458 22.21 -6.21 7.72
C SER A 458 22.86 -7.07 8.81
N VAL A 459 22.14 -7.32 9.92
CA VAL A 459 22.61 -8.15 11.06
C VAL A 459 22.88 -9.61 10.64
N LEU A 460 22.06 -10.16 9.74
CA LEU A 460 22.24 -11.53 9.26
C LEU A 460 23.46 -11.65 8.33
N PHE A 461 23.61 -10.77 7.35
CA PHE A 461 24.54 -10.95 6.22
C PHE A 461 25.85 -10.15 6.29
N ASN A 462 25.98 -9.18 7.20
CA ASN A 462 27.20 -8.37 7.36
C ASN A 462 27.68 -8.41 8.82
N ASP A 463 28.99 -8.49 9.05
CA ASP A 463 29.55 -8.50 10.41
C ASP A 463 29.80 -7.09 10.97
N ASP A 464 29.88 -6.09 10.09
CA ASP A 464 29.91 -4.66 10.40
C ASP A 464 28.64 -3.99 9.88
N LEU A 465 27.95 -3.22 10.73
CA LEU A 465 26.59 -2.76 10.51
C LEU A 465 26.52 -1.23 10.35
N LYS A 466 26.19 -0.77 9.14
CA LYS A 466 25.91 0.65 8.84
C LYS A 466 24.66 1.19 9.55
N ALA A 467 23.81 0.29 10.05
CA ALA A 467 22.65 0.62 10.85
C ALA A 467 22.29 -0.52 11.78
N ALA A 468 21.58 -0.16 12.85
CA ALA A 468 20.87 -1.10 13.71
C ALA A 468 19.45 -0.57 13.87
N ASP A 469 18.45 -1.41 13.58
CA ASP A 469 17.05 -1.10 13.81
C ASP A 469 16.46 -2.14 14.76
N PHE A 470 15.74 -1.69 15.77
CA PHE A 470 15.02 -2.54 16.70
C PHE A 470 13.74 -1.87 17.17
N HIS A 471 12.62 -2.58 17.05
CA HIS A 471 11.37 -2.20 17.68
C HIS A 471 10.75 -3.37 18.46
N LEU A 472 10.13 -3.04 19.59
CA LEU A 472 9.50 -3.97 20.53
C LEU A 472 8.29 -3.29 21.17
N GLY A 473 7.19 -4.00 21.38
CA GLY A 473 6.06 -3.47 22.11
C GLY A 473 5.11 -4.51 22.69
N VAL A 474 4.35 -4.06 23.68
CA VAL A 474 3.35 -4.83 24.41
C VAL A 474 2.07 -4.02 24.53
N GLY A 475 0.98 -4.55 24.00
CA GLY A 475 -0.36 -3.98 24.12
C GLY A 475 -1.44 -5.04 24.33
N ILE A 476 -2.69 -4.62 24.54
CA ILE A 476 -3.84 -5.50 24.79
C ILE A 476 -4.88 -5.31 23.67
N PRO A 477 -4.74 -5.99 22.51
CA PRO A 477 -5.60 -5.81 21.35
C PRO A 477 -6.90 -6.64 21.40
N VAL A 478 -8.04 -5.98 21.64
CA VAL A 478 -9.35 -6.64 21.71
C VAL A 478 -10.10 -6.54 20.37
N GLY A 479 -9.84 -7.50 19.48
CA GLY A 479 -10.52 -7.64 18.18
C GLY A 479 -12.04 -7.91 18.25
N PHE A 480 -12.76 -7.57 17.18
CA PHE A 480 -14.17 -7.96 16.99
C PHE A 480 -14.35 -9.49 16.98
N GLY A 481 -15.46 -9.95 17.57
CA GLY A 481 -15.86 -11.37 17.56
C GLY A 481 -16.46 -11.79 16.22
N LYS A 482 -16.51 -13.11 15.98
CA LYS A 482 -17.32 -13.69 14.90
C LYS A 482 -18.82 -13.50 15.23
N PRO A 483 -19.73 -13.40 14.24
CA PRO A 483 -21.17 -13.55 14.46
C PRO A 483 -21.51 -14.88 15.14
N SER A 484 -22.66 -14.95 15.81
CA SER A 484 -23.13 -16.19 16.46
C SER A 484 -23.46 -17.30 15.45
N LYS A 485 -23.37 -18.56 15.89
CA LYS A 485 -23.62 -19.73 15.03
C LYS A 485 -25.05 -19.77 14.49
N THR A 486 -26.05 -19.42 15.30
CA THR A 486 -27.46 -19.31 14.92
C THR A 486 -27.66 -18.30 13.78
N LEU A 487 -27.09 -17.11 13.93
CA LEU A 487 -27.13 -16.05 12.93
C LEU A 487 -26.38 -16.43 11.64
N SER A 488 -25.35 -17.28 11.76
CA SER A 488 -24.62 -17.85 10.61
C SER A 488 -25.43 -18.91 9.85
N ALA A 489 -26.31 -19.65 10.52
CA ALA A 489 -27.19 -20.62 9.88
C ALA A 489 -28.27 -19.94 9.01
N PHE A 490 -28.83 -18.81 9.47
CA PHE A 490 -29.76 -18.00 8.68
C PHE A 490 -29.13 -17.50 7.37
N ASN A 491 -27.86 -17.06 7.40
CA ASN A 491 -27.17 -16.67 6.16
C ASN A 491 -26.95 -17.85 5.21
N ARG A 492 -26.67 -19.07 5.69
CA ARG A 492 -26.60 -20.26 4.83
C ARG A 492 -27.93 -20.60 4.16
N ILE A 493 -29.06 -20.33 4.82
CA ILE A 493 -30.39 -20.47 4.24
C ILE A 493 -30.60 -19.39 3.17
N ARG A 494 -30.18 -18.14 3.42
CA ARG A 494 -30.27 -17.04 2.44
C ARG A 494 -29.34 -17.21 1.23
N GLU A 495 -28.11 -17.69 1.43
CA GLU A 495 -27.18 -18.03 0.35
C GLU A 495 -27.80 -19.12 -0.56
N ARG A 496 -28.46 -20.13 0.04
CA ARG A 496 -29.23 -21.16 -0.66
C ARG A 496 -30.52 -20.68 -1.34
N SER A 497 -30.97 -19.44 -1.11
CA SER A 497 -32.15 -18.86 -1.77
C SER A 497 -31.84 -17.62 -2.61
N GLN A 498 -30.59 -17.14 -2.61
CA GLN A 498 -30.08 -16.15 -3.56
C GLN A 498 -29.27 -16.78 -4.69
N HIS A 499 -28.72 -17.97 -4.48
CA HIS A 499 -28.46 -18.89 -5.58
C HIS A 499 -29.78 -19.66 -5.85
N PRO A 500 -30.37 -19.59 -7.07
CA PRO A 500 -31.28 -20.65 -7.49
C PRO A 500 -30.53 -21.98 -7.46
N VAL A 501 -31.25 -23.09 -7.28
CA VAL A 501 -30.62 -24.42 -7.28
C VAL A 501 -29.97 -24.65 -8.64
N GLN A 502 -28.63 -24.62 -8.68
CA GLN A 502 -27.89 -25.23 -9.76
C GLN A 502 -28.08 -26.75 -9.63
N GLU A 503 -28.99 -27.30 -10.44
CA GLU A 503 -28.78 -28.64 -10.97
C GLU A 503 -27.38 -28.69 -11.62
N ASN A 504 -26.74 -29.85 -11.59
CA ASN A 504 -25.34 -30.00 -12.01
C ASN A 504 -25.19 -29.90 -13.54
N TYR A 505 -25.29 -28.68 -14.08
CA TYR A 505 -24.87 -28.38 -15.45
C TYR A 505 -23.34 -28.44 -15.52
N VAL A 506 -22.82 -29.63 -15.76
CA VAL A 506 -21.44 -29.84 -16.21
C VAL A 506 -21.35 -29.23 -17.62
N PRO A 507 -20.50 -28.22 -17.89
CA PRO A 507 -20.46 -27.57 -19.19
C PRO A 507 -20.00 -28.53 -20.29
N THR A 508 -20.95 -28.96 -21.12
CA THR A 508 -20.73 -29.87 -22.25
C THR A 508 -19.64 -29.36 -23.19
N ASP A 509 -19.51 -28.03 -23.29
CA ASP A 509 -18.53 -27.28 -24.09
C ASP A 509 -17.09 -27.80 -23.93
N THR A 510 -16.66 -28.19 -22.72
CA THR A 510 -15.27 -28.62 -22.49
C THR A 510 -14.99 -30.02 -23.08
N LEU A 511 -16.02 -30.84 -23.24
CA LEU A 511 -15.94 -32.13 -23.92
C LEU A 511 -16.22 -32.00 -25.43
N LEU A 512 -17.10 -31.08 -25.81
CA LEU A 512 -17.47 -30.82 -27.21
C LEU A 512 -16.32 -30.15 -27.97
N MET A 513 -15.71 -29.08 -27.42
CA MET A 513 -14.59 -28.37 -28.04
C MET A 513 -13.40 -29.30 -28.31
N LYS A 514 -12.99 -30.12 -27.32
CA LYS A 514 -11.92 -31.11 -27.51
C LYS A 514 -12.20 -32.12 -28.63
N LYS A 515 -13.48 -32.39 -28.92
CA LYS A 515 -13.91 -33.30 -30.00
C LYS A 515 -13.99 -32.59 -31.35
N ILE A 516 -14.33 -31.30 -31.36
CA ILE A 516 -14.25 -30.42 -32.53
C ILE A 516 -12.78 -30.26 -32.94
N ASP A 517 -11.87 -29.96 -32.00
CA ASP A 517 -10.43 -29.84 -32.24
C ASP A 517 -9.85 -31.13 -32.85
N SER A 518 -10.22 -32.31 -32.35
CA SER A 518 -9.73 -33.57 -32.93
C SER A 518 -10.25 -33.79 -34.35
N LEU A 519 -11.54 -33.54 -34.60
CA LEU A 519 -12.16 -33.71 -35.92
C LEU A 519 -11.64 -32.73 -36.96
N GLN A 520 -11.32 -31.48 -36.58
CA GLN A 520 -10.72 -30.50 -37.48
C GLN A 520 -9.29 -30.88 -37.88
N ASN A 521 -8.49 -31.43 -36.95
CA ASN A 521 -7.17 -31.95 -37.26
C ASN A 521 -7.23 -33.18 -38.19
N GLU A 522 -8.19 -34.08 -37.97
CA GLU A 522 -8.43 -35.27 -38.81
C GLU A 522 -8.90 -34.89 -40.23
N LEU A 523 -9.83 -33.93 -40.34
CA LEU A 523 -10.29 -33.38 -41.62
C LEU A 523 -9.15 -32.72 -42.42
N ASN A 524 -8.24 -32.02 -41.75
CA ASN A 524 -7.09 -31.38 -42.40
C ASN A 524 -6.02 -32.38 -42.85
N ALA A 525 -5.88 -33.52 -42.16
CA ALA A 525 -5.02 -34.63 -42.61
C ALA A 525 -5.59 -35.34 -43.85
N LEU A 526 -6.91 -35.50 -43.94
CA LEU A 526 -7.57 -36.11 -45.10
C LEU A 526 -7.44 -35.27 -46.39
N LYS A 527 -7.39 -33.94 -46.27
CA LYS A 527 -7.23 -33.00 -47.39
C LYS A 527 -5.83 -33.00 -48.06
N GLN A 528 -4.89 -33.82 -47.60
CA GLN A 528 -3.50 -33.85 -48.12
C GLN A 528 -3.12 -35.12 -48.89
N LYS A 529 -4.10 -35.94 -49.33
CA LYS A 529 -3.85 -37.05 -50.25
C LYS A 529 -4.08 -36.64 -51.72
N PRO A 530 -3.14 -36.92 -52.66
CA PRO A 530 -3.32 -36.63 -54.08
C PRO A 530 -4.18 -37.68 -54.80
N GLU A 531 -4.83 -37.27 -55.90
CA GLU A 531 -5.61 -38.14 -56.78
C GLU A 531 -4.73 -38.95 -57.77
N PRO A 532 -5.14 -40.18 -58.12
CA PRO A 532 -4.83 -40.83 -59.39
C PRO A 532 -5.95 -40.59 -60.43
N SER A 533 -5.61 -40.67 -61.73
CA SER A 533 -6.37 -40.04 -62.83
C SER A 533 -7.14 -41.00 -63.75
N ASN A 534 -7.93 -40.39 -64.66
CA ASN A 534 -8.62 -40.95 -65.84
C ASN A 534 -9.87 -41.82 -65.63
N TYR A 535 -10.96 -41.44 -66.28
CA TYR A 535 -11.42 -42.14 -67.51
C TYR A 535 -12.23 -41.19 -68.41
N LYS A 536 -12.32 -41.48 -69.72
CA LYS A 536 -12.98 -40.63 -70.73
C LYS A 536 -14.47 -40.97 -70.90
N SER A 537 -15.29 -39.96 -71.18
CA SER A 537 -16.70 -40.12 -71.56
C SER A 537 -16.91 -40.17 -73.09
N PRO A 538 -17.74 -41.07 -73.63
CA PRO A 538 -18.24 -41.01 -75.02
C PRO A 538 -19.63 -40.35 -75.11
N ASN A 539 -19.84 -39.51 -76.14
CA ASN A 539 -21.16 -39.00 -76.51
C ASN A 539 -21.99 -40.07 -77.26
N ILE A 540 -23.32 -40.06 -77.05
CA ILE A 540 -24.36 -40.36 -78.05
C ILE A 540 -25.71 -39.77 -77.54
N PRO A 541 -26.65 -39.33 -78.41
CA PRO A 541 -27.63 -38.28 -78.04
C PRO A 541 -29.12 -38.70 -78.23
N ILE A 542 -30.00 -37.68 -78.31
CA ILE A 542 -31.46 -37.71 -78.65
C ILE A 542 -32.34 -38.39 -77.57
N SER A 543 -33.52 -37.89 -77.17
CA SER A 543 -34.43 -36.90 -77.79
C SER A 543 -35.08 -35.92 -76.81
N ILE A 544 -35.47 -34.75 -77.33
CA ILE A 544 -36.27 -33.73 -76.65
C ILE A 544 -37.60 -33.57 -77.40
N THR A 545 -38.72 -33.47 -76.68
CA THR A 545 -39.98 -32.94 -77.21
C THR A 545 -40.42 -31.78 -76.32
N ILE A 546 -40.62 -30.60 -76.93
CA ILE A 546 -41.05 -29.36 -76.26
C ILE A 546 -42.49 -29.06 -76.69
N ASN A 547 -43.35 -28.73 -75.73
CA ASN A 547 -44.55 -27.93 -76.00
C ASN A 547 -44.23 -26.47 -75.64
N ASN A 548 -44.21 -25.61 -76.66
CA ASN A 548 -44.01 -24.16 -76.53
C ASN A 548 -45.30 -23.46 -76.11
N TYR A 549 -45.17 -22.34 -75.39
CA TYR A 549 -45.81 -21.03 -75.69
C TYR A 549 -45.13 -20.01 -74.73
N THR A 550 -44.01 -19.39 -75.08
CA THR A 550 -43.88 -18.12 -75.84
C THR A 550 -44.83 -17.00 -75.35
N GLY A 551 -44.35 -15.84 -74.90
CA GLY A 551 -42.97 -15.39 -74.65
C GLY A 551 -42.78 -13.88 -74.80
N LYS A 552 -41.52 -13.41 -74.79
CA LYS A 552 -41.03 -12.05 -75.17
C LYS A 552 -41.48 -10.88 -74.26
N ASN A 553 -40.79 -9.75 -74.09
CA ASN A 553 -39.42 -9.26 -74.41
C ASN A 553 -39.14 -8.07 -73.42
N GLU A 554 -37.96 -7.45 -73.26
CA GLU A 554 -36.65 -7.50 -73.92
C GLU A 554 -35.51 -7.16 -72.91
N GLU A 555 -34.31 -6.86 -73.40
CA GLU A 555 -33.18 -6.25 -72.68
C GLU A 555 -33.45 -4.78 -72.27
N LYS A 556 -32.89 -4.30 -71.14
CA LYS A 556 -31.74 -3.35 -71.13
C LYS A 556 -31.37 -2.75 -69.75
N ARG A 557 -30.08 -2.37 -69.67
CA ARG A 557 -29.42 -1.29 -68.90
C ARG A 557 -30.17 -0.59 -67.75
N SER A 558 -29.53 -0.68 -66.57
CA SER A 558 -29.22 0.40 -65.60
C SER A 558 -30.27 1.47 -65.24
N GLU A 559 -30.54 1.60 -63.93
CA GLU A 559 -30.31 2.89 -63.25
C GLU A 559 -30.11 2.76 -61.72
N LYS A 560 -29.65 3.85 -61.09
CA LYS A 560 -29.73 4.07 -59.64
C LYS A 560 -31.09 4.70 -59.34
N ILE A 561 -31.72 4.33 -58.23
CA ILE A 561 -32.47 5.25 -57.34
C ILE A 561 -32.57 4.64 -55.93
N ARG A 562 -33.03 5.42 -54.95
CA ARG A 562 -32.82 5.22 -53.50
C ARG A 562 -34.01 5.85 -52.75
N LEU A 563 -34.27 5.42 -51.51
CA LEU A 563 -35.40 5.83 -50.64
C LEU A 563 -36.77 5.34 -51.19
N ASP A 564 -37.84 5.10 -50.44
CA ASP A 564 -38.13 4.97 -48.98
C ASP A 564 -39.54 4.31 -48.86
N SER A 565 -40.13 3.88 -47.73
CA SER A 565 -39.77 3.76 -46.29
C SER A 565 -40.81 2.80 -45.61
N LEU A 566 -40.79 2.65 -44.26
CA LEU A 566 -41.80 2.00 -43.39
C LEU A 566 -41.91 0.45 -43.54
N GLN A 567 -41.77 -0.42 -42.53
CA GLN A 567 -42.01 -0.44 -41.07
C GLN A 567 -43.38 -1.02 -40.64
N ASP A 568 -43.30 -2.13 -39.89
CA ASP A 568 -44.26 -2.76 -38.95
C ASP A 568 -45.75 -2.95 -39.34
N GLN A 569 -46.20 -4.22 -39.36
CA GLN A 569 -47.28 -4.65 -38.45
C GLN A 569 -47.36 -6.18 -38.25
N HIS A 570 -47.89 -6.58 -37.08
CA HIS A 570 -48.17 -7.96 -36.67
C HIS A 570 -49.59 -8.41 -37.07
N GLN A 571 -49.76 -9.71 -37.35
CA GLN A 571 -50.84 -10.60 -36.90
C GLN A 571 -50.47 -12.04 -37.35
N SER A 572 -50.13 -13.00 -36.48
CA SER A 572 -50.97 -13.76 -35.53
C SER A 572 -52.06 -14.61 -36.18
N LEU A 573 -51.98 -15.94 -36.01
CA LEU A 573 -53.10 -16.78 -35.58
C LEU A 573 -52.60 -18.19 -35.20
N GLN A 574 -53.33 -18.85 -34.29
CA GLN A 574 -53.15 -20.26 -33.94
C GLN A 574 -54.18 -21.09 -34.70
N GLN A 575 -53.83 -22.32 -35.10
CA GLN A 575 -54.79 -23.43 -35.07
C GLN A 575 -54.07 -24.78 -35.03
N GLN A 576 -54.85 -25.81 -34.71
CA GLN A 576 -54.37 -27.18 -34.46
C GLN A 576 -54.28 -27.95 -35.78
N ASP A 577 -53.46 -29.01 -35.81
CA ASP A 577 -54.05 -30.34 -35.98
C ASP A 577 -53.10 -31.47 -35.58
N THR A 578 -53.67 -32.59 -35.10
CA THR A 578 -52.95 -33.82 -34.76
C THR A 578 -53.52 -34.99 -35.55
N LEU A 579 -52.72 -35.58 -36.45
CA LEU A 579 -53.06 -36.84 -37.10
C LEU A 579 -51.95 -37.88 -36.93
N ARG A 580 -52.38 -39.10 -36.62
CA ARG A 580 -51.52 -40.29 -36.43
C ARG A 580 -51.24 -40.96 -37.76
N TYR A 581 -50.14 -41.70 -37.84
CA TYR A 581 -50.03 -42.83 -38.76
C TYR A 581 -49.42 -44.04 -38.04
N GLU A 582 -49.99 -45.21 -38.31
CA GLU A 582 -49.56 -46.51 -37.75
C GLU A 582 -48.63 -47.23 -38.74
N ILE A 583 -47.86 -48.20 -38.24
CA ILE A 583 -46.89 -48.98 -39.01
C ILE A 583 -47.57 -50.25 -39.54
N ASN A 584 -47.35 -50.60 -40.81
CA ASN A 584 -47.51 -51.99 -41.28
C ASN A 584 -46.67 -52.33 -42.53
N ASN A 585 -45.75 -53.29 -42.33
CA ASN A 585 -45.24 -54.34 -43.23
C ASN A 585 -44.72 -54.06 -44.67
N VAL A 586 -43.54 -54.65 -44.91
CA VAL A 586 -42.71 -54.80 -46.13
C VAL A 586 -42.85 -56.29 -46.56
N PRO A 587 -42.80 -56.76 -47.85
CA PRO A 587 -41.71 -56.52 -48.83
C PRO A 587 -42.06 -56.53 -50.35
N GLY A 588 -41.05 -56.32 -51.23
CA GLY A 588 -41.18 -56.67 -52.68
C GLY A 588 -40.20 -56.00 -53.67
N ASN A 589 -38.96 -56.51 -53.78
CA ASN A 589 -37.86 -56.16 -54.70
C ASN A 589 -38.17 -55.45 -56.06
N SER A 590 -37.37 -54.43 -56.39
CA SER A 590 -36.32 -54.56 -57.44
C SER A 590 -35.30 -53.40 -57.39
N ASP A 591 -34.03 -53.68 -57.68
CA ASP A 591 -32.90 -52.75 -57.50
C ASP A 591 -32.72 -51.73 -58.65
N ILE A 592 -32.51 -50.45 -58.30
CA ILE A 592 -31.61 -49.56 -59.05
C ILE A 592 -30.57 -48.99 -58.07
N LYS A 593 -29.31 -49.40 -58.23
CA LYS A 593 -28.20 -48.93 -57.38
C LYS A 593 -27.63 -47.61 -57.90
N LEU A 594 -28.11 -46.51 -57.35
CA LEU A 594 -27.34 -45.25 -57.32
C LEU A 594 -26.26 -45.36 -56.24
N SER A 595 -25.01 -45.07 -56.61
CA SER A 595 -23.94 -44.90 -55.60
C SER A 595 -24.23 -43.63 -54.79
N PRO A 596 -24.16 -43.64 -53.45
CA PRO A 596 -24.50 -42.45 -52.67
C PRO A 596 -23.55 -41.28 -52.96
N PRO A 597 -24.04 -40.06 -53.25
CA PRO A 597 -23.20 -38.87 -53.13
C PRO A 597 -22.74 -38.73 -51.67
N ASP A 598 -21.49 -38.31 -51.46
CA ASP A 598 -20.78 -38.46 -50.18
C ASP A 598 -21.61 -38.09 -48.94
N THR A 599 -22.17 -39.11 -48.30
CA THR A 599 -23.18 -38.93 -47.26
C THR A 599 -22.63 -38.24 -46.01
N ALA A 600 -21.31 -38.13 -45.88
CA ALA A 600 -20.64 -37.33 -44.86
C ALA A 600 -20.67 -35.82 -45.19
N LEU A 601 -20.41 -35.43 -46.45
CA LEU A 601 -20.36 -34.02 -46.86
C LEU A 601 -21.75 -33.36 -46.76
N TYR A 602 -22.79 -34.05 -47.25
CA TYR A 602 -24.17 -33.56 -47.15
C TYR A 602 -24.63 -33.45 -45.68
N ARG A 603 -24.25 -34.39 -44.80
CA ARG A 603 -24.53 -34.30 -43.36
C ARG A 603 -23.76 -33.17 -42.68
N LEU A 604 -22.51 -32.91 -43.07
CA LEU A 604 -21.73 -31.77 -42.57
C LEU A 604 -22.31 -30.42 -43.02
N GLN A 605 -22.81 -30.32 -44.26
CA GLN A 605 -23.55 -29.15 -44.74
C GLN A 605 -24.83 -28.93 -43.92
N LEU A 606 -25.64 -29.99 -43.71
CA LEU A 606 -26.85 -29.91 -42.91
C LEU A 606 -26.58 -29.57 -41.44
N GLN A 607 -25.49 -30.08 -40.85
CA GLN A 607 -25.05 -29.71 -39.50
C GLN A 607 -24.57 -28.25 -39.43
N ASN A 608 -23.87 -27.75 -40.45
CA ASN A 608 -23.49 -26.33 -40.53
C ASN A 608 -24.72 -25.42 -40.65
N GLU A 609 -25.73 -25.78 -41.46
CA GLU A 609 -26.99 -25.03 -41.52
C GLU A 609 -27.72 -25.02 -40.17
N GLN A 610 -27.79 -26.16 -39.49
CA GLN A 610 -28.38 -26.25 -38.14
C GLN A 610 -27.61 -25.41 -37.12
N MET A 611 -26.27 -25.40 -37.18
CA MET A 611 -25.41 -24.60 -36.31
C MET A 611 -25.52 -23.10 -36.60
N MET A 612 -25.64 -22.71 -37.87
CA MET A 612 -25.90 -21.33 -38.29
C MET A 612 -27.27 -20.84 -37.82
N ARG A 613 -28.33 -21.67 -37.93
CA ARG A 613 -29.64 -21.35 -37.35
C ARG A 613 -29.60 -21.23 -35.82
N GLN A 614 -28.81 -22.05 -35.13
CA GLN A 614 -28.62 -21.90 -33.67
C GLN A 614 -27.87 -20.61 -33.31
N MET A 615 -26.85 -20.22 -34.09
CA MET A 615 -26.19 -18.92 -33.96
C MET A 615 -27.15 -17.75 -34.20
N GLU A 616 -27.99 -17.83 -35.24
CA GLU A 616 -29.00 -16.83 -35.57
C GLU A 616 -30.07 -16.71 -34.47
N ILE A 617 -30.53 -17.84 -33.92
CA ILE A 617 -31.41 -17.86 -32.73
C ILE A 617 -30.71 -17.22 -31.53
N LEU A 618 -29.43 -17.51 -31.27
CA LEU A 618 -28.69 -16.90 -30.16
C LEU A 618 -28.49 -15.39 -30.35
N GLN A 619 -28.24 -14.93 -31.57
CA GLN A 619 -28.11 -13.51 -31.90
C GLN A 619 -29.45 -12.78 -31.75
N ASN A 620 -30.55 -13.37 -32.22
CA ASN A 620 -31.90 -12.87 -32.00
C ASN A 620 -32.26 -12.84 -30.51
N GLN A 621 -31.87 -13.84 -29.71
CA GLN A 621 -32.04 -13.83 -28.26
C GLN A 621 -31.19 -12.75 -27.57
N MET A 622 -29.96 -12.49 -28.02
CA MET A 622 -29.15 -11.36 -27.52
C MET A 622 -29.71 -9.99 -27.94
N GLN A 623 -30.35 -9.88 -29.11
CA GLN A 623 -31.06 -8.68 -29.52
C GLN A 623 -32.35 -8.50 -28.70
N GLN A 624 -33.11 -9.57 -28.45
CA GLN A 624 -34.25 -9.54 -27.52
C GLN A 624 -33.81 -9.13 -26.12
N GLN A 625 -32.74 -9.68 -25.55
CA GLN A 625 -32.22 -9.22 -24.25
C GLN A 625 -31.83 -7.73 -24.23
N LYS A 626 -31.30 -7.18 -25.33
CA LYS A 626 -31.04 -5.74 -25.46
C LYS A 626 -32.34 -4.92 -25.54
N VAL A 627 -33.33 -5.39 -26.28
CA VAL A 627 -34.67 -4.77 -26.36
C VAL A 627 -35.39 -4.86 -25.02
N ASP A 628 -35.33 -5.99 -24.31
CA ASP A 628 -35.86 -6.16 -22.95
C ASP A 628 -35.17 -5.23 -21.94
N THR A 629 -33.85 -5.01 -22.10
CA THR A 629 -33.13 -4.02 -21.29
C THR A 629 -33.63 -2.60 -21.55
N GLN A 630 -33.88 -2.23 -22.83
CA GLN A 630 -34.49 -0.94 -23.17
C GLN A 630 -35.95 -0.84 -22.70
N MET A 631 -36.75 -1.90 -22.85
CA MET A 631 -38.14 -1.96 -22.41
C MET A 631 -38.27 -1.94 -20.89
N ASN A 632 -37.32 -2.49 -20.14
CA ASN A 632 -37.26 -2.36 -18.69
C ASN A 632 -36.86 -0.94 -18.27
N ASN A 633 -35.97 -0.26 -19.01
CA ASN A 633 -35.69 1.16 -18.78
C ASN A 633 -36.92 2.05 -19.08
N ILE A 634 -37.65 1.77 -20.17
CA ILE A 634 -38.91 2.46 -20.52
C ILE A 634 -39.98 2.20 -19.46
N ARG A 635 -40.14 0.95 -19.01
CA ARG A 635 -41.04 0.59 -17.90
C ARG A 635 -40.65 1.30 -16.60
N GLN A 636 -39.35 1.42 -16.29
CA GLN A 636 -38.90 2.15 -15.11
C GLN A 636 -39.25 3.64 -15.23
N GLN A 637 -38.99 4.28 -16.37
CA GLN A 637 -39.41 5.66 -16.60
C GLN A 637 -40.94 5.84 -16.48
N GLN A 638 -41.74 4.90 -17.00
CA GLN A 638 -43.19 4.90 -16.82
C GLN A 638 -43.61 4.73 -15.35
N LEU A 639 -42.92 3.87 -14.59
CA LEU A 639 -43.15 3.68 -13.16
C LEU A 639 -42.82 4.95 -12.36
N ASP A 640 -41.71 5.61 -12.70
CA ASP A 640 -41.25 6.85 -12.06
C ASP A 640 -42.22 8.00 -12.38
N THR A 641 -42.69 8.11 -13.63
CA THR A 641 -43.73 9.08 -14.05
C THR A 641 -45.07 8.83 -13.34
N MET A 642 -45.53 7.57 -13.25
CA MET A 642 -46.73 7.22 -12.47
C MET A 642 -46.56 7.59 -10.98
N THR A 643 -45.39 7.32 -10.41
CA THR A 643 -45.08 7.63 -9.01
C THR A 643 -45.13 9.14 -8.75
N GLN A 644 -44.63 9.95 -9.69
CA GLN A 644 -44.75 11.41 -9.60
C GLN A 644 -46.20 11.89 -9.72
N LEU A 645 -46.98 11.37 -10.67
CA LEU A 645 -48.40 11.73 -10.84
C LEU A 645 -49.25 11.37 -9.60
N ILE A 646 -48.97 10.24 -8.95
CA ILE A 646 -49.61 9.85 -7.68
C ILE A 646 -49.24 10.82 -6.56
N LYS A 647 -47.97 11.26 -6.48
CA LYS A 647 -47.53 12.27 -5.51
C LYS A 647 -48.24 13.62 -5.72
N GLU A 648 -48.33 14.09 -6.97
CA GLU A 648 -49.03 15.34 -7.32
C GLU A 648 -50.55 15.25 -7.05
N GLN A 649 -51.18 14.09 -7.25
CA GLN A 649 -52.57 13.87 -6.84
C GLN A 649 -52.73 13.94 -5.31
N ASN A 650 -51.86 13.28 -4.55
CA ASN A 650 -51.92 13.29 -3.09
C ASN A 650 -51.71 14.71 -2.53
N GLU A 651 -50.80 15.50 -3.10
CA GLU A 651 -50.60 16.91 -2.72
C GLU A 651 -51.84 17.77 -3.04
N ARG A 652 -52.55 17.52 -4.15
CA ARG A 652 -53.84 18.18 -4.45
C ARG A 652 -54.95 17.77 -3.48
N ILE A 653 -55.01 16.50 -3.07
CA ILE A 653 -55.97 16.00 -2.08
C ILE A 653 -55.72 16.67 -0.72
N GLN A 654 -54.46 16.72 -0.27
CA GLN A 654 -54.03 17.41 0.94
C GLN A 654 -54.48 18.88 0.94
N LEU A 655 -54.25 19.60 -0.16
CA LEU A 655 -54.68 21.00 -0.33
C LEU A 655 -56.20 21.17 -0.34
N MET A 656 -56.95 20.21 -0.89
CA MET A 656 -58.42 20.23 -0.83
C MET A 656 -58.93 19.99 0.59
N GLU A 657 -58.40 19.01 1.32
CA GLU A 657 -58.74 18.79 2.73
C GLU A 657 -58.47 20.03 3.59
N ASP A 658 -57.31 20.66 3.42
CA ASP A 658 -56.94 21.87 4.17
C ASP A 658 -57.78 23.10 3.75
N SER A 659 -58.34 23.10 2.54
CA SER A 659 -59.33 24.10 2.11
C SER A 659 -60.72 23.87 2.74
N ILE A 660 -61.08 22.61 3.00
CA ILE A 660 -62.33 22.23 3.66
C ILE A 660 -62.24 22.54 5.16
N LYS A 661 -61.13 22.17 5.81
CA LYS A 661 -60.80 22.51 7.22
C LYS A 661 -60.67 24.02 7.49
N LYS A 662 -60.65 24.86 6.45
CA LYS A 662 -60.69 26.34 6.52
C LYS A 662 -62.06 26.95 6.18
N LYS A 663 -63.07 26.11 5.91
CA LYS A 663 -64.47 26.49 5.63
C LYS A 663 -65.47 25.89 6.62
N SER A 664 -65.03 24.90 7.41
CA SER A 664 -65.62 24.48 8.70
C SER A 664 -65.08 25.34 9.83
#